data_AF-A0A7J7WVZ7-F1
#
_entry.id   AF-A0A7J7WVZ7-F1
#
_cell.length_a   1.000
_cell.length_b   1.000
_cell.length_c   1.000
_cell.angle_alpha   90.00
_cell.angle_beta   90.00
_cell.angle_gamma   90.00
#
_symmetry.space_group_name_H-M   'P 1'
#
loop_
_entity.id
_entity.type
_entity.pdbx_description
1 polymer ?
#
loop_
_entity_poly.entity_id
_entity_poly.type
_entity_poly.pdbx_seq_one_letter_code
_entity_poly.pdbx_strand_id
1 'polypeptide(L)'
;MVKLTAAGGQLTFTISYDLEEEEEEEETARVLQLMIILEGKDLRISTAQEEVELRPSEDYIHALPLKEDSFTIHGTDFPVSRKEFMTVLVDLKRILIQITDSLGVDAIYRLSSVGLASAVPYRTDGGFASAVEVCQCPPGYTGSSCESCWPRHRRVNGTIFGGICEPCQCFGHADSCDDITAECLNCRDHTGGPYCNQCLPGFYGDPTKGTAEDCQPCACPLNIPSNNFSPTCHLDRSLGLICDECPVGYAGPRCERCAEGYFGQPSVAGGSCQPCQCNDNLDFSIPGSCDSLSGACLICKPGTTGRYCELCADGYFGDAVDARNCQPCRCHANGSFSEVCHTQTGQCECRPNVQGRRCDECKPETFGLQSPRGCVPCNCNSFGSKSFDCEESGQCWCQPGVTGKKCDHCAHGYFNFQEGGCTACDCSHLGNNCDPKTGRCICPPNTIGDQCSQCVPNTWGHSIISGCKACNCSTVGSLDFQCNINTGQCNCHPKFAGAKCTECSRGYWNYPHCDPCNCFLPGTDDATCDSETKKCACMDQTGQCTCKVNVEGVHCDRCQPGTFGLDAKNPLGCSSCYCFGATTQCSEAKGLIRAWVSLEPEQTILPLVDEALQHTTTKGIAFQDPEIVARMDLVSQDLRFEPFYWKLPEQFEGKKLMAYGGKLKYAIYFEAREETGVSTYKPQVIIRGGTPSHARIIVRHTAAPLIGQLTRHEIEMTEREWKYYGDDPRVSRTVTREDFLDVLYDIHYILIKATYGNVIRQSRISEISMEVAEQWHTVRANKIKHRIELTVDGNQVEAQSPNPASTSADTNDPVFVGGFPDGLNQFGLTINVPFRGCIRSLKLTKGTGKPLEVNFVKALELRGVQPVSCPA
;
A
#
# COMPACT_ATOMS: atom_id res chain seq x y z
N MET A 1 15.29 -26.80 18.32
CA MET A 1 14.60 -25.48 18.40
C MET A 1 15.53 -24.48 19.08
N VAL A 2 15.60 -23.24 18.61
CA VAL A 2 16.38 -22.19 19.29
C VAL A 2 15.64 -21.73 20.54
N LYS A 3 16.25 -21.89 21.71
CA LYS A 3 15.70 -21.52 23.04
C LYS A 3 16.70 -20.73 23.90
N LEU A 4 17.66 -20.04 23.26
CA LEU A 4 18.63 -19.14 23.90
C LEU A 4 18.03 -18.18 24.93
N THR A 5 16.82 -17.69 24.64
CA THR A 5 16.05 -16.76 25.46
C THR A 5 15.45 -17.38 26.73
N ALA A 6 15.57 -18.70 26.91
CA ALA A 6 15.26 -19.40 28.15
C ALA A 6 16.43 -19.44 29.16
N ALA A 7 17.64 -19.04 28.74
CA ALA A 7 18.78 -18.93 29.66
C ALA A 7 18.52 -17.87 30.74
N GLY A 8 18.67 -18.26 32.00
CA GLY A 8 18.30 -17.48 33.18
C GLY A 8 16.82 -17.60 33.58
N GLY A 9 15.99 -18.31 32.81
CA GLY A 9 14.62 -18.66 33.15
C GLY A 9 14.51 -19.93 34.01
N GLN A 10 13.34 -20.58 33.96
CA GLN A 10 13.07 -21.84 34.65
C GLN A 10 12.35 -22.83 33.72
N LEU A 11 12.61 -24.12 33.94
CA LEU A 11 11.82 -25.24 33.45
C LEU A 11 10.99 -25.78 34.62
N THR A 12 9.68 -25.85 34.47
CA THR A 12 8.75 -26.31 35.51
C THR A 12 7.88 -27.45 35.00
N PHE A 13 7.63 -28.47 35.82
CA PHE A 13 6.73 -29.58 35.47
C PHE A 13 6.22 -30.31 36.72
N THR A 14 5.16 -31.09 36.57
CA THR A 14 4.55 -31.89 37.66
C THR A 14 4.56 -33.37 37.29
N ILE A 15 4.91 -34.24 38.24
CA ILE A 15 4.96 -35.71 38.09
C ILE A 15 4.16 -36.42 39.20
N SER A 16 3.51 -37.53 38.86
CA SER A 16 2.82 -38.45 39.78
C SER A 16 2.78 -39.87 39.20
N TYR A 17 2.47 -40.88 40.01
CA TYR A 17 2.34 -42.29 39.57
C TYR A 17 1.19 -43.01 40.27
N ASP A 18 0.56 -43.98 39.60
CA ASP A 18 -0.37 -44.94 40.21
C ASP A 18 0.11 -46.38 39.92
N LEU A 19 -0.36 -47.37 40.69
CA LEU A 19 -0.04 -48.80 40.47
C LEU A 19 -1.16 -49.51 39.69
N GLU A 20 -0.81 -50.48 38.84
CA GLU A 20 -1.79 -51.33 38.15
C GLU A 20 -2.26 -52.50 39.04
N GLU A 21 -3.52 -52.94 38.87
CA GLU A 21 -4.33 -53.64 39.90
C GLU A 21 -3.90 -55.08 40.30
N GLU A 22 -2.73 -55.59 39.92
CA GLU A 22 -2.26 -56.95 40.28
C GLU A 22 -1.12 -57.02 41.33
N GLU A 23 -0.61 -55.88 41.84
CA GLU A 23 0.34 -55.85 42.98
C GLU A 23 -0.23 -55.14 44.23
N GLU A 24 -1.35 -55.65 44.75
CA GLU A 24 -1.81 -55.36 46.11
C GLU A 24 -0.89 -56.01 47.16
N GLU A 25 0.24 -55.40 47.53
CA GLU A 25 0.83 -55.67 48.87
C GLU A 25 1.71 -54.57 49.52
N GLU A 26 1.98 -53.40 48.90
CA GLU A 26 2.72 -52.31 49.56
C GLU A 26 2.13 -50.89 49.38
N GLU A 27 1.48 -50.36 50.42
CA GLU A 27 1.21 -48.91 50.63
C GLU A 27 2.49 -48.15 51.07
N THR A 28 3.63 -48.38 50.41
CA THR A 28 4.90 -47.73 50.72
C THR A 28 5.15 -46.51 49.83
N ALA A 29 5.72 -45.44 50.39
CA ALA A 29 6.18 -44.31 49.61
C ALA A 29 7.43 -44.74 48.83
N ARG A 30 7.44 -44.54 47.51
CA ARG A 30 8.54 -44.97 46.65
C ARG A 30 9.54 -43.85 46.44
N VAL A 31 10.83 -44.19 46.53
CA VAL A 31 11.91 -43.25 46.19
C VAL A 31 12.14 -43.31 44.69
N LEU A 32 11.65 -42.30 43.99
CA LEU A 32 11.84 -42.10 42.56
C LEU A 32 13.12 -41.29 42.32
N GLN A 33 13.95 -41.75 41.38
CA GLN A 33 15.15 -41.02 40.99
C GLN A 33 14.86 -40.14 39.78
N LEU A 34 14.91 -38.82 39.98
CA LEU A 34 14.64 -37.78 38.98
C LEU A 34 15.95 -37.21 38.41
N MET A 35 16.03 -37.12 37.08
CA MET A 35 17.11 -36.43 36.37
C MET A 35 16.55 -35.70 35.15
N ILE A 36 17.04 -34.49 34.89
CA ILE A 36 16.63 -33.67 33.75
C ILE A 36 17.80 -33.54 32.78
N ILE A 37 17.59 -33.90 31.52
CA ILE A 37 18.61 -33.96 30.47
C ILE A 37 18.22 -33.03 29.33
N LEU A 38 19.12 -32.12 28.98
CA LEU A 38 19.01 -31.23 27.82
C LEU A 38 19.97 -31.72 26.72
N GLU A 39 19.41 -32.06 25.56
CA GLU A 39 20.16 -32.51 24.40
C GLU A 39 20.06 -31.47 23.28
N GLY A 40 21.20 -30.97 22.80
CA GLY A 40 21.22 -29.96 21.76
C GLY A 40 22.59 -29.75 21.12
N LYS A 41 22.59 -29.49 19.80
CA LYS A 41 23.81 -29.36 18.98
C LYS A 41 24.90 -30.41 19.24
N ASP A 42 24.47 -31.65 19.42
CA ASP A 42 25.30 -32.85 19.64
C ASP A 42 26.10 -32.85 20.96
N LEU A 43 25.69 -31.97 21.89
CA LEU A 43 26.09 -31.97 23.30
C LEU A 43 24.87 -32.36 24.17
N ARG A 44 25.12 -33.10 25.25
CA ARG A 44 24.12 -33.44 26.26
C ARG A 44 24.59 -32.95 27.63
N ILE A 45 23.70 -32.33 28.37
CA ILE A 45 23.94 -31.84 29.73
C ILE A 45 22.80 -32.27 30.64
N SER A 46 23.06 -32.51 31.92
CA SER A 46 22.06 -33.01 32.87
C SER A 46 22.23 -32.41 34.26
N THR A 47 21.15 -32.46 35.04
CA THR A 47 21.20 -32.19 36.48
C THR A 47 21.90 -33.33 37.22
N ALA A 48 22.24 -33.09 38.49
CA ALA A 48 22.44 -34.18 39.43
C ALA A 48 21.15 -35.02 39.55
N GLN A 49 21.30 -36.27 39.99
CA GLN A 49 20.19 -37.18 40.24
C GLN A 49 19.60 -36.86 41.62
N GLU A 50 18.30 -36.56 41.67
CA GLU A 50 17.57 -36.21 42.90
C GLU A 50 16.66 -37.36 43.31
N GLU A 51 16.64 -37.69 44.60
CA GLU A 51 15.77 -38.72 45.17
C GLU A 51 14.49 -38.08 45.71
N VAL A 52 13.35 -38.45 45.14
CA VAL A 52 12.03 -37.93 45.46
C VAL A 52 11.19 -39.06 46.04
N GLU A 53 10.97 -39.04 47.36
CA GLU A 53 10.04 -39.96 48.03
C GLU A 53 8.60 -39.51 47.76
N LEU A 54 7.85 -40.31 47.00
CA LEU A 54 6.52 -39.99 46.50
C LEU A 54 5.54 -41.12 46.78
N ARG A 55 4.29 -40.81 47.09
CA ARG A 55 3.22 -41.82 47.27
C ARG A 55 2.39 -41.97 45.99
N PRO A 56 1.65 -43.09 45.83
CA PRO A 56 0.72 -43.24 44.71
C PRO A 56 -0.29 -42.07 44.68
N SER A 57 -0.56 -41.57 43.47
CA SER A 57 -1.42 -40.41 43.19
C SER A 57 -0.98 -39.06 43.81
N GLU A 58 0.22 -38.95 44.39
CA GLU A 58 0.76 -37.69 44.92
C GLU A 58 1.48 -36.89 43.81
N ASP A 59 1.09 -35.63 43.60
CA ASP A 59 1.70 -34.73 42.61
C ASP A 59 2.92 -34.00 43.19
N TYR A 60 4.11 -34.20 42.59
CA TYR A 60 5.34 -33.47 42.90
C TYR A 60 5.70 -32.49 41.78
N ILE A 61 5.92 -31.23 42.16
CA ILE A 61 6.22 -30.12 41.25
C ILE A 61 7.71 -29.80 41.33
N HIS A 62 8.41 -29.93 40.21
CA HIS A 62 9.84 -29.61 40.12
C HIS A 62 10.06 -28.32 39.31
N ALA A 63 11.00 -27.48 39.76
CA ALA A 63 11.29 -26.17 39.16
C ALA A 63 12.81 -25.93 39.03
N LEU A 64 13.35 -26.25 37.85
CA LEU A 64 14.78 -26.18 37.57
C LEU A 64 15.18 -24.82 36.99
N PRO A 65 16.05 -24.02 37.64
CA PRO A 65 16.63 -22.82 37.04
C PRO A 65 17.56 -23.16 35.87
N LEU A 66 17.36 -22.49 34.73
CA LEU A 66 18.14 -22.67 33.51
C LEU A 66 19.40 -21.81 33.52
N LYS A 67 20.37 -22.20 34.33
CA LYS A 67 21.71 -21.59 34.42
C LYS A 67 22.80 -22.64 34.22
N GLU A 68 23.95 -22.22 33.73
CA GLU A 68 25.12 -23.08 33.50
C GLU A 68 25.52 -23.89 34.76
N ASP A 69 25.51 -23.27 35.94
CA ASP A 69 25.89 -23.89 37.22
C ASP A 69 24.91 -24.98 37.70
N SER A 70 23.76 -25.15 37.04
CA SER A 70 22.74 -26.15 37.37
C SER A 70 22.87 -27.45 36.58
N PHE A 71 23.89 -27.57 35.72
CA PHE A 71 24.10 -28.75 34.86
C PHE A 71 25.58 -29.20 34.81
N THR A 72 25.77 -30.52 34.67
CA THR A 72 27.05 -31.14 34.27
C THR A 72 26.95 -31.70 32.85
N ILE A 73 28.09 -31.99 32.21
CA ILE A 73 28.10 -32.68 30.92
C ILE A 73 27.60 -34.12 31.15
N HIS A 74 26.51 -34.49 30.48
CA HIS A 74 25.74 -35.70 30.80
C HIS A 74 26.59 -36.97 30.74
N GLY A 75 26.59 -37.74 31.82
CA GLY A 75 27.43 -38.92 32.01
C GLY A 75 28.82 -38.63 32.58
N THR A 76 29.07 -37.39 33.04
CA THR A 76 30.30 -36.96 33.72
C THR A 76 30.00 -35.97 34.84
N ASP A 77 30.94 -35.81 35.77
CA ASP A 77 30.87 -34.81 36.85
C ASP A 77 31.47 -33.44 36.46
N PHE A 78 31.78 -33.22 35.17
CA PHE A 78 32.36 -31.96 34.72
C PHE A 78 31.29 -30.86 34.63
N PRO A 79 31.49 -29.70 35.28
CA PRO A 79 30.53 -28.60 35.26
C PRO A 79 30.45 -27.97 33.86
N VAL A 80 29.25 -27.58 33.45
CA VAL A 80 28.99 -27.00 32.13
C VAL A 80 29.43 -25.55 32.10
N SER A 81 30.27 -25.15 31.14
CA SER A 81 30.57 -23.74 30.95
C SER A 81 29.39 -22.99 30.32
N ARG A 82 29.30 -21.67 30.56
CA ARG A 82 28.31 -20.78 29.91
C ARG A 82 28.25 -20.95 28.38
N LYS A 83 29.38 -21.24 27.74
CA LYS A 83 29.47 -21.50 26.29
C LYS A 83 28.74 -22.78 25.92
N GLU A 84 28.95 -23.86 26.66
CA GLU A 84 28.35 -25.18 26.43
C GLU A 84 26.86 -25.18 26.76
N PHE A 85 26.46 -24.57 27.88
CA PHE A 85 25.06 -24.37 28.25
C PHE A 85 24.28 -23.63 27.16
N MET A 86 24.81 -22.49 26.70
CA MET A 86 24.22 -21.73 25.61
C MET A 86 24.25 -22.52 24.29
N THR A 87 25.28 -23.33 24.02
CA THR A 87 25.37 -24.18 22.82
C THR A 87 24.25 -25.22 22.77
N VAL A 88 23.87 -25.82 23.90
CA VAL A 88 22.71 -26.72 23.99
C VAL A 88 21.41 -25.95 23.74
N LEU A 89 21.26 -24.74 24.28
CA LEU A 89 20.06 -23.90 24.08
C LEU A 89 19.97 -23.25 22.67
N VAL A 90 21.08 -23.10 21.93
CA VAL A 90 21.08 -22.66 20.52
C VAL A 90 20.30 -23.62 19.65
N ASP A 91 20.46 -24.92 19.85
CA ASP A 91 19.75 -25.96 19.11
C ASP A 91 19.28 -27.06 20.06
N LEU A 92 18.33 -26.72 20.92
CA LEU A 92 17.76 -27.67 21.87
C LEU A 92 16.87 -28.66 21.10
N LYS A 93 17.36 -29.90 20.96
CA LYS A 93 16.72 -30.99 20.21
C LYS A 93 15.72 -31.74 21.09
N ARG A 94 16.06 -32.00 22.36
CA ARG A 94 15.19 -32.69 23.34
C ARG A 94 15.37 -32.13 24.75
N ILE A 95 14.28 -32.11 25.50
CA ILE A 95 14.27 -32.05 26.97
C ILE A 95 13.73 -33.41 27.41
N LEU A 96 14.51 -34.15 28.19
CA LEU A 96 14.12 -35.45 28.72
C LEU A 96 14.00 -35.30 30.24
N ILE A 97 12.83 -35.64 30.77
CA ILE A 97 12.59 -35.77 32.21
C ILE A 97 12.64 -37.28 32.47
N GLN A 98 13.73 -37.75 33.06
CA GLN A 98 13.94 -39.14 33.37
C GLN A 98 13.54 -39.40 34.82
N ILE A 99 12.57 -40.30 34.99
CA ILE A 99 12.14 -40.83 36.29
C ILE A 99 12.50 -42.32 36.26
N THR A 100 13.09 -42.81 37.35
CA THR A 100 13.47 -44.22 37.48
C THR A 100 12.96 -44.73 38.82
N ASP A 101 12.09 -45.76 38.78
CA ASP A 101 11.73 -46.56 39.96
C ASP A 101 12.75 -47.70 40.08
N SER A 102 13.24 -47.91 41.30
CA SER A 102 14.25 -48.92 41.61
C SER A 102 13.70 -50.35 41.65
N LEU A 103 12.38 -50.52 41.73
CA LEU A 103 11.73 -51.80 41.99
C LEU A 103 11.06 -52.45 40.76
N GLY A 104 10.99 -51.75 39.63
CA GLY A 104 10.67 -52.36 38.32
C GLY A 104 9.24 -52.86 38.14
N VAL A 105 8.29 -52.34 38.91
CA VAL A 105 6.85 -52.66 38.83
C VAL A 105 6.17 -51.82 37.75
N ASP A 106 5.19 -52.38 37.06
CA ASP A 106 4.34 -51.64 36.11
C ASP A 106 3.46 -50.62 36.85
N ALA A 107 3.75 -49.34 36.62
CA ALA A 107 3.09 -48.21 37.25
C ALA A 107 2.82 -47.09 36.22
N ILE A 108 1.66 -46.45 36.32
CA ILE A 108 1.20 -45.41 35.39
C ILE A 108 1.76 -44.05 35.82
N TYR A 109 2.95 -43.73 35.33
CA TYR A 109 3.57 -42.41 35.51
C TYR A 109 2.88 -41.34 34.65
N ARG A 110 2.57 -40.19 35.25
CA ARG A 110 1.97 -39.03 34.57
C ARG A 110 2.88 -37.82 34.67
N LEU A 111 2.94 -37.07 33.57
CA LEU A 111 3.66 -35.81 33.43
C LEU A 111 2.67 -34.74 33.00
N SER A 112 2.58 -33.63 33.74
CA SER A 112 1.69 -32.51 33.42
C SER A 112 2.37 -31.15 33.62
N SER A 113 1.71 -30.09 33.16
CA SER A 113 2.11 -28.69 33.41
C SER A 113 3.55 -28.31 33.00
N VAL A 114 4.08 -28.94 31.94
CA VAL A 114 5.44 -28.69 31.45
C VAL A 114 5.55 -27.30 30.81
N GLY A 115 6.32 -26.41 31.46
CA GLY A 115 6.52 -25.03 31.05
C GLY A 115 8.01 -24.67 30.96
N LEU A 116 8.39 -23.98 29.87
CA LEU A 116 9.75 -23.49 29.64
C LEU A 116 9.72 -21.97 29.49
N ALA A 117 10.18 -21.24 30.51
CA ALA A 117 10.24 -19.78 30.46
C ALA A 117 11.22 -19.32 29.37
N SER A 118 10.79 -18.43 28.46
CA SER A 118 11.61 -17.89 27.38
C SER A 118 11.26 -16.45 27.10
N ALA A 119 12.24 -15.56 27.10
CA ALA A 119 12.05 -14.14 26.80
C ALA A 119 11.81 -13.91 25.28
N VAL A 120 10.67 -13.34 24.86
CA VAL A 120 10.35 -12.92 23.46
C VAL A 120 9.97 -11.42 23.43
N PRO A 121 10.38 -10.52 22.50
CA PRO A 121 11.07 -9.27 22.93
C PRO A 121 10.44 -7.91 23.37
N TYR A 122 9.16 -7.50 23.16
CA TYR A 122 8.59 -6.29 23.86
C TYR A 122 8.14 -6.38 25.34
N ARG A 123 7.75 -7.50 25.96
CA ARG A 123 7.99 -8.89 25.59
C ARG A 123 6.91 -9.62 24.72
N THR A 124 6.66 -9.11 23.48
CA THR A 124 6.44 -9.83 22.16
C THR A 124 6.42 -8.95 20.85
N ASP A 125 7.38 -8.04 20.59
CA ASP A 125 7.64 -7.32 19.29
C ASP A 125 6.53 -6.50 18.57
N GLY A 126 6.67 -5.16 18.64
CA GLY A 126 5.68 -4.19 18.16
C GLY A 126 6.10 -2.80 18.63
N GLY A 127 7.13 -2.24 18.01
CA GLY A 127 7.68 -0.95 18.41
C GLY A 127 6.69 0.20 18.21
N PHE A 128 6.93 1.34 18.87
CA PHE A 128 6.31 2.60 18.47
C PHE A 128 6.59 2.85 16.99
N ALA A 129 5.60 3.35 16.25
CA ALA A 129 5.72 3.58 14.82
C ALA A 129 6.55 4.85 14.50
N SER A 130 7.82 4.88 14.91
CA SER A 130 8.72 6.04 14.81
C SER A 130 8.97 6.52 13.38
N ALA A 131 8.75 5.64 12.39
CA ALA A 131 8.81 5.94 10.96
C ALA A 131 7.53 6.59 10.38
N VAL A 132 6.45 6.71 11.17
CA VAL A 132 5.18 7.31 10.77
C VAL A 132 5.13 8.77 11.20
N GLU A 133 4.81 9.64 10.26
CA GLU A 133 4.68 11.09 10.45
C GLU A 133 3.25 11.50 10.80
N VAL A 134 3.13 12.55 11.61
CA VAL A 134 1.93 13.36 11.79
C VAL A 134 2.24 14.78 11.36
N CYS A 135 1.62 15.21 10.28
CA CYS A 135 1.82 16.48 9.58
C CYS A 135 0.85 17.56 10.07
N GLN A 136 1.29 18.81 10.07
CA GLN A 136 0.43 19.96 10.35
C GLN A 136 -0.24 20.43 9.06
N CYS A 137 -1.37 19.81 8.73
CA CYS A 137 -2.02 20.02 7.43
C CYS A 137 -2.57 21.44 7.27
N PRO A 138 -2.32 22.09 6.11
CA PRO A 138 -2.91 23.39 5.81
C PRO A 138 -4.43 23.25 5.54
N PRO A 139 -5.18 24.37 5.55
CA PRO A 139 -6.61 24.35 5.25
C PRO A 139 -6.93 23.67 3.91
N GLY A 140 -7.95 22.82 3.91
CA GLY A 140 -8.36 22.00 2.76
C GLY A 140 -7.86 20.54 2.81
N TYR A 141 -6.91 20.21 3.69
CA TYR A 141 -6.26 18.89 3.77
C TYR A 141 -6.48 18.22 5.13
N THR A 142 -6.45 16.88 5.15
CA THR A 142 -6.69 16.04 6.33
C THR A 142 -5.98 14.69 6.25
N GLY A 143 -6.03 13.93 7.33
CA GLY A 143 -5.28 12.69 7.51
C GLY A 143 -3.95 12.92 8.24
N SER A 144 -3.24 11.86 8.61
CA SER A 144 -2.00 11.99 9.39
C SER A 144 -0.85 12.58 8.58
N SER A 145 -0.85 12.37 7.27
CA SER A 145 0.15 12.81 6.32
C SER A 145 -0.40 13.86 5.34
N CYS A 146 -1.58 14.42 5.57
CA CYS A 146 -2.29 15.28 4.61
C CYS A 146 -2.65 14.53 3.31
N GLU A 147 -2.83 13.22 3.42
CA GLU A 147 -3.12 12.27 2.34
C GLU A 147 -4.53 12.43 1.75
N SER A 148 -5.46 13.05 2.47
CA SER A 148 -6.85 13.25 2.03
C SER A 148 -7.21 14.74 2.01
N CYS A 149 -8.23 15.11 1.24
CA CYS A 149 -8.83 16.44 1.33
C CYS A 149 -9.87 16.51 2.46
N TRP A 150 -10.18 17.70 2.97
CA TRP A 150 -11.28 17.90 3.91
C TRP A 150 -12.62 17.41 3.32
N PRO A 151 -13.63 17.13 4.17
CA PRO A 151 -15.01 16.98 3.70
C PRO A 151 -15.40 18.14 2.78
N ARG A 152 -16.15 17.82 1.71
CA ARG A 152 -16.47 18.73 0.60
C ARG A 152 -15.26 19.31 -0.16
N HIS A 153 -14.08 18.67 -0.13
CA HIS A 153 -12.93 19.03 -0.96
C HIS A 153 -12.39 17.81 -1.73
N ARG A 154 -11.73 18.05 -2.86
CA ARG A 154 -11.15 17.05 -3.78
C ARG A 154 -9.80 17.49 -4.33
N ARG A 155 -9.01 16.56 -4.85
CA ARG A 155 -7.74 16.86 -5.52
C ARG A 155 -7.98 17.40 -6.93
N VAL A 156 -7.31 18.48 -7.29
CA VAL A 156 -7.23 18.96 -8.68
C VAL A 156 -6.46 17.92 -9.50
N ASN A 157 -7.03 17.50 -10.64
CA ASN A 157 -6.47 16.51 -11.58
C ASN A 157 -6.04 15.16 -10.94
N GLY A 158 -6.56 14.80 -9.77
CA GLY A 158 -6.18 13.58 -9.06
C GLY A 158 -4.69 13.52 -8.64
N THR A 159 -4.00 14.66 -8.58
CA THR A 159 -2.59 14.72 -8.18
C THR A 159 -2.46 14.50 -6.67
N ILE A 160 -1.71 13.47 -6.26
CA ILE A 160 -1.55 13.10 -4.83
C ILE A 160 -0.45 13.95 -4.18
N PHE A 161 0.78 13.83 -4.68
CA PHE A 161 1.92 14.59 -4.17
C PHE A 161 1.95 16.01 -4.74
N GLY A 162 1.98 17.02 -3.87
CA GLY A 162 1.96 18.44 -4.23
C GLY A 162 0.64 18.91 -4.88
N GLY A 163 -0.39 18.06 -4.92
CA GLY A 163 -1.69 18.38 -5.51
C GLY A 163 -2.53 19.28 -4.63
N ILE A 164 -3.38 20.11 -5.26
CA ILE A 164 -4.20 21.10 -4.58
C ILE A 164 -5.56 20.51 -4.20
N CYS A 165 -5.98 20.64 -2.94
CA CYS A 165 -7.35 20.35 -2.51
C CYS A 165 -8.26 21.58 -2.71
N GLU A 166 -9.28 21.44 -3.57
CA GLU A 166 -10.30 22.48 -3.84
C GLU A 166 -11.71 21.99 -3.47
N PRO A 167 -12.67 22.88 -3.17
CA PRO A 167 -14.05 22.48 -2.88
C PRO A 167 -14.69 21.62 -3.98
N CYS A 168 -15.42 20.58 -3.57
CA CYS A 168 -16.24 19.74 -4.43
C CYS A 168 -17.33 20.59 -5.11
N GLN A 169 -17.50 20.45 -6.41
CA GLN A 169 -18.49 21.21 -7.18
C GLN A 169 -19.85 20.49 -7.23
N CYS A 170 -20.35 20.09 -6.06
CA CYS A 170 -21.63 19.37 -5.89
C CYS A 170 -22.87 20.29 -5.79
N PHE A 171 -22.68 21.58 -6.08
CA PHE A 171 -23.69 22.65 -5.99
C PHE A 171 -24.44 22.76 -4.64
N GLY A 172 -23.97 22.10 -3.58
CA GLY A 172 -24.64 22.05 -2.27
C GLY A 172 -25.53 20.82 -2.04
N HIS A 173 -25.75 20.01 -3.07
CA HIS A 173 -26.59 18.80 -3.01
C HIS A 173 -25.87 17.55 -2.47
N ALA A 174 -24.58 17.63 -2.12
CA ALA A 174 -23.86 16.58 -1.42
C ALA A 174 -22.90 17.13 -0.36
N ASP A 175 -22.75 16.39 0.74
CA ASP A 175 -21.86 16.73 1.86
C ASP A 175 -20.42 16.22 1.68
N SER A 176 -20.17 15.42 0.64
CA SER A 176 -18.85 14.86 0.32
C SER A 176 -18.77 14.55 -1.18
N CYS A 177 -17.54 14.52 -1.71
CA CYS A 177 -17.22 13.91 -2.99
C CYS A 177 -15.99 13.03 -2.83
N ASP A 178 -15.74 12.17 -3.81
CA ASP A 178 -14.53 11.38 -3.92
C ASP A 178 -13.29 12.28 -4.06
N ASP A 179 -12.21 11.91 -3.36
CA ASP A 179 -11.00 12.72 -3.25
C ASP A 179 -10.16 12.76 -4.55
N ILE A 180 -10.40 11.83 -5.49
CA ILE A 180 -9.66 11.66 -6.74
C ILE A 180 -10.55 11.85 -7.97
N THR A 181 -11.68 11.15 -8.07
CA THR A 181 -12.58 11.18 -9.24
C THR A 181 -13.41 12.46 -9.32
N ALA A 182 -13.46 13.24 -8.22
CA ALA A 182 -14.31 14.41 -8.03
C ALA A 182 -15.82 14.11 -7.92
N GLU A 183 -16.22 12.83 -7.93
CA GLU A 183 -17.64 12.47 -7.99
C GLU A 183 -18.35 12.66 -6.64
N CYS A 184 -19.48 13.36 -6.66
CA CYS A 184 -20.25 13.70 -5.48
C CYS A 184 -20.98 12.48 -4.90
N LEU A 185 -20.81 12.24 -3.60
CA LEU A 185 -21.30 11.06 -2.92
C LEU A 185 -22.66 11.36 -2.26
N ASN A 186 -23.65 10.50 -2.50
CA ASN A 186 -25.00 10.59 -1.93
C ASN A 186 -25.72 11.92 -2.24
N CYS A 187 -25.87 12.23 -3.53
CA CYS A 187 -26.68 13.37 -4.00
C CYS A 187 -28.08 13.41 -3.36
N ARG A 188 -28.48 14.60 -2.91
CA ARG A 188 -29.77 14.89 -2.27
C ARG A 188 -30.69 15.66 -3.21
N ASP A 189 -31.83 16.12 -2.70
CA ASP A 189 -32.72 17.07 -3.38
C ASP A 189 -33.18 16.62 -4.78
N HIS A 190 -33.33 15.29 -4.96
CA HIS A 190 -33.65 14.64 -6.23
C HIS A 190 -32.65 14.93 -7.36
N THR A 191 -31.39 15.17 -7.01
CA THR A 191 -30.27 15.33 -7.96
C THR A 191 -29.47 14.05 -8.15
N GLY A 192 -28.70 13.99 -9.25
CA GLY A 192 -27.84 12.89 -9.61
C GLY A 192 -26.79 13.28 -10.66
N GLY A 193 -26.14 12.27 -11.22
CA GLY A 193 -24.93 12.44 -12.03
C GLY A 193 -23.68 12.71 -11.17
N PRO A 194 -22.48 12.68 -11.76
CA PRO A 194 -21.21 12.72 -11.02
C PRO A 194 -21.00 14.00 -10.21
N TYR A 195 -21.70 15.11 -10.50
CA TYR A 195 -21.57 16.37 -9.77
C TYR A 195 -22.87 16.81 -9.08
N CYS A 196 -23.85 15.92 -8.92
CA CYS A 196 -25.22 16.26 -8.49
C CYS A 196 -25.84 17.41 -9.31
N ASN A 197 -25.43 17.53 -10.58
CA ASN A 197 -25.70 18.67 -11.46
C ASN A 197 -26.81 18.37 -12.49
N GLN A 198 -27.55 17.29 -12.27
CA GLN A 198 -28.66 16.83 -13.09
C GLN A 198 -29.80 16.44 -12.14
N CYS A 199 -31.06 16.68 -12.51
CA CYS A 199 -32.19 16.09 -11.78
C CYS A 199 -32.29 14.59 -12.09
N LEU A 200 -32.74 13.80 -11.12
CA LEU A 200 -33.04 12.39 -11.32
C LEU A 200 -34.22 12.20 -12.29
N PRO A 201 -34.33 11.05 -12.96
CA PRO A 201 -35.48 10.72 -13.80
C PRO A 201 -36.81 10.95 -13.05
N GLY A 202 -37.74 11.65 -13.69
CA GLY A 202 -39.01 12.08 -13.08
C GLY A 202 -38.97 13.48 -12.43
N PHE A 203 -37.85 14.20 -12.49
CA PHE A 203 -37.71 15.57 -11.99
C PHE A 203 -37.05 16.50 -13.01
N TYR A 204 -37.44 17.78 -13.01
CA TYR A 204 -36.91 18.84 -13.88
C TYR A 204 -36.50 20.07 -13.08
N GLY A 205 -35.58 20.87 -13.64
CA GLY A 205 -35.21 22.16 -13.10
C GLY A 205 -33.75 22.52 -13.37
N ASP A 206 -33.10 23.18 -12.41
CA ASP A 206 -31.73 23.68 -12.54
C ASP A 206 -30.97 23.53 -11.21
N PRO A 207 -30.37 22.35 -10.97
CA PRO A 207 -29.61 22.03 -9.74
C PRO A 207 -28.24 22.70 -9.66
N THR A 208 -27.96 23.69 -10.51
CA THR A 208 -26.73 24.50 -10.38
C THR A 208 -26.89 25.69 -9.43
N LYS A 209 -28.11 25.95 -8.93
CA LYS A 209 -28.41 27.06 -8.01
C LYS A 209 -28.14 26.69 -6.55
N GLY A 210 -28.23 25.41 -6.20
CA GLY A 210 -27.90 24.89 -4.87
C GLY A 210 -29.00 25.03 -3.83
N THR A 211 -30.26 24.87 -4.23
CA THR A 211 -31.42 24.91 -3.32
C THR A 211 -32.23 23.62 -3.39
N ALA A 212 -32.82 23.19 -2.26
CA ALA A 212 -33.57 21.93 -2.20
C ALA A 212 -34.81 21.88 -3.11
N GLU A 213 -35.23 23.01 -3.67
CA GLU A 213 -36.36 23.15 -4.61
C GLU A 213 -35.92 23.13 -6.08
N ASP A 214 -34.62 22.94 -6.37
CA ASP A 214 -34.06 23.07 -7.73
C ASP A 214 -34.53 21.97 -8.70
N CYS A 215 -34.99 20.81 -8.19
CA CYS A 215 -35.53 19.70 -8.97
C CYS A 215 -36.98 19.38 -8.54
N GLN A 216 -37.93 19.67 -9.43
CA GLN A 216 -39.37 19.55 -9.22
C GLN A 216 -39.96 18.36 -9.99
N PRO A 217 -41.01 17.68 -9.51
CA PRO A 217 -41.54 16.46 -10.14
C PRO A 217 -42.25 16.73 -11.48
N CYS A 218 -42.08 15.82 -12.45
CA CYS A 218 -42.76 15.84 -13.75
C CYS A 218 -44.29 15.75 -13.64
N ALA A 219 -44.99 16.52 -14.46
CA ALA A 219 -46.46 16.51 -14.55
C ALA A 219 -46.90 16.52 -16.02
N CYS A 220 -47.21 15.35 -16.57
CA CYS A 220 -47.31 15.09 -18.01
C CYS A 220 -48.64 14.43 -18.42
N PRO A 221 -49.79 15.15 -18.45
CA PRO A 221 -49.95 16.57 -18.14
C PRO A 221 -50.26 16.87 -16.66
N LEU A 222 -50.59 15.87 -15.84
CA LEU A 222 -51.01 16.06 -14.45
C LEU A 222 -50.08 15.33 -13.48
N ASN A 223 -49.90 15.87 -12.27
CA ASN A 223 -49.15 15.21 -11.19
C ASN A 223 -50.04 14.18 -10.45
N ILE A 224 -50.67 13.28 -11.20
CA ILE A 224 -51.46 12.14 -10.68
C ILE A 224 -51.11 10.88 -11.49
N PRO A 225 -50.94 9.70 -10.86
CA PRO A 225 -50.49 8.50 -11.56
C PRO A 225 -51.36 8.06 -12.75
N SER A 226 -52.65 8.41 -12.79
CA SER A 226 -53.56 8.07 -13.89
C SER A 226 -53.36 8.89 -15.16
N ASN A 227 -52.71 10.06 -15.06
CA ASN A 227 -52.55 11.04 -16.12
C ASN A 227 -51.15 11.68 -16.11
N ASN A 228 -50.16 10.94 -15.63
CA ASN A 228 -48.75 11.27 -15.80
C ASN A 228 -48.18 10.32 -16.85
N PHE A 229 -48.50 10.59 -18.11
CA PHE A 229 -48.08 9.85 -19.30
C PHE A 229 -46.65 10.17 -19.70
N SER A 230 -45.73 10.40 -18.76
CA SER A 230 -44.30 10.35 -19.04
C SER A 230 -43.49 10.14 -17.77
N PRO A 231 -42.49 9.23 -17.77
CA PRO A 231 -41.56 9.06 -16.65
C PRO A 231 -40.47 10.15 -16.59
N THR A 232 -40.28 10.95 -17.64
CA THR A 232 -39.15 11.87 -17.81
C THR A 232 -39.58 13.21 -18.42
N CYS A 233 -38.91 14.30 -18.02
CA CYS A 233 -39.21 15.64 -18.49
C CYS A 233 -38.02 16.60 -18.28
N HIS A 234 -37.99 17.71 -19.02
CA HIS A 234 -37.02 18.80 -18.88
C HIS A 234 -37.70 20.17 -18.99
N LEU A 235 -36.94 21.24 -18.69
CA LEU A 235 -37.41 22.62 -18.81
C LEU A 235 -36.86 23.29 -20.07
N ASP A 236 -37.74 23.67 -21.01
CA ASP A 236 -37.40 24.56 -22.11
C ASP A 236 -37.61 26.04 -21.75
N ARG A 237 -36.72 26.91 -22.22
CA ARG A 237 -36.72 28.34 -21.92
C ARG A 237 -37.88 29.11 -22.55
N SER A 238 -38.53 28.55 -23.57
CA SER A 238 -39.62 29.18 -24.33
C SER A 238 -40.98 28.52 -24.11
N LEU A 239 -41.01 27.19 -23.93
CA LEU A 239 -42.22 26.37 -23.87
C LEU A 239 -42.54 25.86 -22.45
N GLY A 240 -41.64 26.04 -21.48
CA GLY A 240 -41.82 25.61 -20.10
C GLY A 240 -41.50 24.13 -19.91
N LEU A 241 -42.32 23.42 -19.15
CA LEU A 241 -42.13 21.99 -18.88
C LEU A 241 -42.42 21.16 -20.13
N ILE A 242 -41.43 20.43 -20.63
CA ILE A 242 -41.54 19.47 -21.74
C ILE A 242 -41.32 18.06 -21.21
N CYS A 243 -42.17 17.12 -21.61
CA CYS A 243 -42.14 15.70 -21.26
C CYS A 243 -41.59 14.88 -22.43
N ASP A 244 -40.61 14.03 -22.16
CA ASP A 244 -39.71 13.48 -23.19
C ASP A 244 -40.16 12.12 -23.73
N GLU A 245 -40.71 11.29 -22.84
CA GLU A 245 -41.21 9.95 -23.17
C GLU A 245 -42.74 9.93 -23.10
N CYS A 246 -43.41 10.70 -23.96
CA CYS A 246 -44.84 10.49 -24.17
C CYS A 246 -45.04 9.10 -24.80
N PRO A 247 -45.85 8.20 -24.21
CA PRO A 247 -46.08 6.88 -24.77
C PRO A 247 -46.82 6.98 -26.10
N VAL A 248 -46.69 5.93 -26.91
CA VAL A 248 -47.25 5.86 -28.26
C VAL A 248 -48.73 6.24 -28.25
N GLY A 249 -49.06 7.31 -28.98
CA GLY A 249 -50.41 7.86 -29.11
C GLY A 249 -50.67 9.17 -28.36
N TYR A 250 -49.73 9.65 -27.56
CA TYR A 250 -49.80 10.93 -26.83
C TYR A 250 -48.78 11.92 -27.41
N ALA A 251 -49.12 13.21 -27.41
CA ALA A 251 -48.27 14.27 -27.97
C ALA A 251 -48.55 15.63 -27.33
N GLY A 252 -47.81 16.64 -27.78
CA GLY A 252 -47.74 17.95 -27.12
C GLY A 252 -46.66 17.97 -26.03
N PRO A 253 -46.16 19.17 -25.65
CA PRO A 253 -45.06 19.29 -24.70
C PRO A 253 -45.33 18.63 -23.36
N ARG A 254 -46.58 18.38 -22.95
CA ARG A 254 -46.89 17.72 -21.68
C ARG A 254 -47.71 16.44 -21.87
N CYS A 255 -47.62 15.80 -23.02
CA CYS A 255 -48.47 14.67 -23.42
C CYS A 255 -49.97 14.99 -23.29
N GLU A 256 -50.33 16.27 -23.46
CA GLU A 256 -51.63 16.84 -23.09
C GLU A 256 -52.73 16.65 -24.14
N ARG A 257 -52.34 16.17 -25.32
CA ARG A 257 -53.19 15.83 -26.47
C ARG A 257 -52.78 14.49 -27.07
N CYS A 258 -53.56 13.97 -28.02
CA CYS A 258 -53.18 12.76 -28.75
C CYS A 258 -52.23 13.07 -29.90
N ALA A 259 -51.40 12.09 -30.26
CA ALA A 259 -50.47 12.16 -31.37
C ALA A 259 -51.19 12.12 -32.73
N GLU A 260 -50.52 12.59 -33.78
CA GLU A 260 -50.97 12.35 -35.15
C GLU A 260 -51.12 10.84 -35.39
N GLY A 261 -52.25 10.43 -35.98
CA GLY A 261 -52.62 9.02 -36.02
C GLY A 261 -53.41 8.52 -34.80
N TYR A 262 -53.76 9.37 -33.82
CA TYR A 262 -54.51 9.00 -32.62
C TYR A 262 -55.57 10.07 -32.24
N PHE A 263 -56.62 9.65 -31.53
CA PHE A 263 -57.73 10.50 -31.07
C PHE A 263 -58.06 10.26 -29.59
N GLY A 264 -58.56 11.28 -28.87
CA GLY A 264 -58.86 11.20 -27.43
C GLY A 264 -58.64 12.51 -26.64
N GLN A 265 -58.67 12.43 -25.30
CA GLN A 265 -58.53 13.60 -24.40
C GLN A 265 -57.75 13.27 -23.11
N PRO A 266 -56.41 13.33 -23.11
CA PRO A 266 -55.59 12.88 -21.97
C PRO A 266 -55.43 13.93 -20.84
N SER A 267 -55.78 15.20 -21.09
CA SER A 267 -55.73 16.27 -20.07
C SER A 267 -56.81 16.20 -18.99
N VAL A 268 -57.80 15.31 -19.13
CA VAL A 268 -58.88 15.10 -18.15
C VAL A 268 -58.58 13.87 -17.31
N ALA A 269 -58.79 13.94 -16.00
CA ALA A 269 -58.56 12.81 -15.08
C ALA A 269 -59.27 11.53 -15.58
N GLY A 270 -58.49 10.49 -15.90
CA GLY A 270 -58.97 9.21 -16.45
C GLY A 270 -59.11 9.13 -17.99
N GLY A 271 -58.85 10.20 -18.74
CA GLY A 271 -58.87 10.20 -20.22
C GLY A 271 -57.57 9.66 -20.87
N SER A 272 -57.66 9.17 -22.11
CA SER A 272 -56.58 8.51 -22.86
C SER A 272 -56.71 8.67 -24.38
N CYS A 273 -55.76 8.12 -25.16
CA CYS A 273 -55.69 8.21 -26.63
C CYS A 273 -55.78 6.83 -27.32
N GLN A 274 -56.35 6.78 -28.54
CA GLN A 274 -56.58 5.56 -29.34
C GLN A 274 -56.24 5.76 -30.84
N PRO A 275 -55.81 4.73 -31.60
CA PRO A 275 -55.29 4.90 -32.97
C PRO A 275 -56.34 5.06 -34.08
N CYS A 276 -55.97 5.81 -35.12
CA CYS A 276 -56.68 6.01 -36.40
C CYS A 276 -56.45 4.83 -37.37
N GLN A 277 -57.44 4.51 -38.22
CA GLN A 277 -57.45 3.29 -39.05
C GLN A 277 -57.27 3.61 -40.55
N CYS A 278 -56.01 3.75 -40.99
CA CYS A 278 -55.67 4.33 -42.30
C CYS A 278 -54.51 3.59 -43.03
N ASN A 279 -54.52 2.25 -42.98
CA ASN A 279 -53.53 1.34 -43.60
C ASN A 279 -52.04 1.68 -43.36
N ASP A 280 -51.73 2.32 -42.23
CA ASP A 280 -50.39 2.81 -41.83
C ASP A 280 -49.71 3.79 -42.79
N ASN A 281 -50.41 4.31 -43.79
CA ASN A 281 -49.85 5.14 -44.86
C ASN A 281 -50.19 6.64 -44.75
N LEU A 282 -50.82 7.06 -43.65
CA LEU A 282 -50.92 8.47 -43.27
C LEU A 282 -49.55 9.11 -43.05
N ASP A 283 -49.41 10.37 -43.47
CA ASP A 283 -48.21 11.13 -43.14
C ASP A 283 -48.29 11.72 -41.74
N PHE A 284 -47.79 10.99 -40.74
CA PHE A 284 -47.68 11.55 -39.39
C PHE A 284 -46.72 12.76 -39.28
N SER A 285 -46.02 13.14 -40.36
CA SER A 285 -45.27 14.41 -40.43
C SER A 285 -46.10 15.62 -40.86
N ILE A 286 -47.33 15.41 -41.36
CA ILE A 286 -48.26 16.49 -41.72
C ILE A 286 -49.36 16.57 -40.64
N PRO A 287 -49.48 17.70 -39.90
CA PRO A 287 -50.47 17.83 -38.84
C PRO A 287 -51.92 17.74 -39.34
N GLY A 288 -52.78 17.05 -38.58
CA GLY A 288 -54.15 16.76 -38.96
C GLY A 288 -54.29 15.66 -40.01
N SER A 289 -53.31 14.74 -40.10
CA SER A 289 -53.39 13.58 -41.01
C SER A 289 -54.52 12.62 -40.65
N CYS A 290 -54.94 12.58 -39.38
CA CYS A 290 -56.30 12.19 -39.04
C CYS A 290 -56.93 13.16 -38.03
N ASP A 291 -58.27 13.18 -37.96
CA ASP A 291 -59.00 13.99 -37.00
C ASP A 291 -58.77 13.51 -35.56
N SER A 292 -58.31 14.42 -34.68
CA SER A 292 -57.86 14.10 -33.32
C SER A 292 -58.97 13.82 -32.29
N LEU A 293 -60.24 13.84 -32.71
CA LEU A 293 -61.40 13.52 -31.88
C LEU A 293 -62.22 12.33 -32.43
N SER A 294 -62.15 12.05 -33.73
CA SER A 294 -62.97 11.04 -34.44
C SER A 294 -62.19 10.05 -35.32
N GLY A 295 -60.92 10.31 -35.64
CA GLY A 295 -59.99 9.36 -36.24
C GLY A 295 -60.02 9.20 -37.77
N ALA A 296 -60.67 10.10 -38.52
CA ALA A 296 -60.81 9.99 -39.98
C ALA A 296 -59.53 10.38 -40.76
N CYS A 297 -59.16 9.62 -41.80
CA CYS A 297 -57.96 9.81 -42.63
C CYS A 297 -58.05 11.04 -43.56
N LEU A 298 -57.04 11.92 -43.55
CA LEU A 298 -57.05 13.18 -44.30
C LEU A 298 -55.81 13.40 -45.21
N ILE A 299 -54.61 12.94 -44.86
CA ILE A 299 -53.36 13.23 -45.63
C ILE A 299 -52.37 12.04 -45.65
N CYS A 300 -51.77 11.76 -46.80
CA CYS A 300 -50.94 10.56 -47.07
C CYS A 300 -49.43 10.84 -47.17
N LYS A 301 -48.59 9.82 -46.89
CA LYS A 301 -47.11 9.92 -46.87
C LYS A 301 -46.52 10.48 -48.17
N PRO A 302 -45.35 11.14 -48.13
CA PRO A 302 -44.69 11.67 -49.31
C PRO A 302 -44.11 10.50 -50.09
N GLY A 303 -44.32 10.48 -51.40
CA GLY A 303 -44.08 9.25 -52.14
C GLY A 303 -45.22 8.23 -52.00
N THR A 304 -46.38 8.55 -51.37
CA THR A 304 -47.62 7.77 -51.46
C THR A 304 -48.91 8.59 -51.65
N THR A 305 -50.04 7.94 -52.00
CA THR A 305 -51.36 8.60 -52.20
C THR A 305 -52.54 7.60 -52.16
N GLY A 306 -53.77 8.05 -51.83
CA GLY A 306 -54.98 7.20 -51.77
C GLY A 306 -56.02 7.66 -50.74
N ARG A 307 -57.20 7.02 -50.64
CA ARG A 307 -58.20 7.36 -49.59
C ARG A 307 -57.79 6.82 -48.21
N TYR A 308 -57.10 5.69 -48.22
CA TYR A 308 -56.40 5.12 -47.07
C TYR A 308 -54.90 4.99 -47.42
N CYS A 309 -54.42 5.87 -48.32
CA CYS A 309 -53.02 6.11 -48.68
C CYS A 309 -52.27 4.95 -49.40
N GLU A 310 -52.91 4.30 -50.37
CA GLU A 310 -52.53 3.00 -50.96
C GLU A 310 -51.60 2.91 -52.23
N LEU A 311 -50.89 3.96 -52.69
CA LEU A 311 -50.06 3.96 -53.95
C LEU A 311 -48.69 4.65 -53.78
N CYS A 312 -47.66 4.49 -54.65
CA CYS A 312 -46.39 5.28 -54.60
C CYS A 312 -46.42 6.55 -55.50
N ALA A 313 -45.54 7.55 -55.26
CA ALA A 313 -45.42 8.81 -56.03
C ALA A 313 -43.99 9.17 -56.53
N ASP A 314 -43.90 10.20 -57.39
CA ASP A 314 -42.74 10.48 -58.26
C ASP A 314 -41.43 10.90 -57.58
N GLY A 315 -40.30 10.50 -58.17
CA GLY A 315 -38.95 10.70 -57.62
C GLY A 315 -38.52 9.63 -56.60
N TYR A 316 -39.41 8.66 -56.34
CA TYR A 316 -39.21 7.54 -55.43
C TYR A 316 -39.34 6.19 -56.17
N PHE A 317 -38.74 5.13 -55.60
CA PHE A 317 -38.75 3.78 -56.18
C PHE A 317 -39.22 2.71 -55.18
N GLY A 318 -40.29 1.97 -55.47
CA GLY A 318 -40.80 0.91 -54.58
C GLY A 318 -42.30 0.58 -54.72
N ASP A 319 -42.85 0.03 -53.64
CA ASP A 319 -44.23 -0.45 -53.42
C ASP A 319 -44.82 0.25 -52.19
N ALA A 320 -46.12 0.56 -52.17
CA ALA A 320 -46.74 1.36 -51.11
C ALA A 320 -47.58 0.61 -50.07
N VAL A 321 -47.99 -0.66 -50.29
CA VAL A 321 -48.99 -1.33 -49.42
C VAL A 321 -48.41 -2.56 -48.75
N ASP A 322 -47.87 -3.48 -49.55
CA ASP A 322 -47.39 -4.78 -49.08
C ASP A 322 -45.90 -4.72 -48.71
N ALA A 323 -45.09 -4.05 -49.53
CA ALA A 323 -43.64 -3.88 -49.26
C ALA A 323 -43.25 -2.47 -48.77
N ARG A 324 -44.15 -1.48 -48.83
CA ARG A 324 -44.07 -0.15 -48.16
C ARG A 324 -42.71 0.57 -48.27
N ASN A 325 -42.06 0.53 -49.43
CA ASN A 325 -40.64 0.87 -49.63
C ASN A 325 -40.35 1.88 -50.76
N CYS A 326 -41.24 2.84 -51.06
CA CYS A 326 -40.92 3.93 -52.02
C CYS A 326 -39.66 4.73 -51.55
N GLN A 327 -38.51 4.63 -52.25
CA GLN A 327 -37.21 5.18 -51.84
C GLN A 327 -36.67 6.32 -52.74
N PRO A 328 -36.05 7.39 -52.18
CA PRO A 328 -35.44 8.47 -52.97
C PRO A 328 -33.97 8.23 -53.35
N CYS A 329 -33.47 9.05 -54.28
CA CYS A 329 -32.29 8.79 -55.10
C CYS A 329 -30.91 9.15 -54.48
N ARG A 330 -30.71 10.43 -54.13
CA ARG A 330 -29.56 10.99 -53.37
C ARG A 330 -28.17 10.76 -53.98
N CYS A 331 -27.71 11.71 -54.79
CA CYS A 331 -26.42 11.68 -55.46
C CYS A 331 -25.51 12.82 -54.95
N HIS A 332 -24.20 12.61 -54.76
CA HIS A 332 -23.33 13.61 -54.11
C HIS A 332 -23.09 14.82 -55.03
N ALA A 333 -23.62 16.00 -54.71
CA ALA A 333 -23.67 17.15 -55.64
C ALA A 333 -22.33 17.56 -56.27
N ASN A 334 -21.22 17.50 -55.51
CA ASN A 334 -19.88 17.84 -56.03
C ASN A 334 -19.09 16.63 -56.58
N GLY A 335 -19.58 15.42 -56.37
CA GLY A 335 -18.98 14.18 -56.86
C GLY A 335 -19.81 13.47 -57.93
N SER A 336 -21.00 13.96 -58.28
CA SER A 336 -21.93 13.33 -59.24
C SER A 336 -22.56 14.32 -60.24
N PHE A 337 -23.46 13.84 -61.10
CA PHE A 337 -24.01 14.61 -62.24
C PHE A 337 -25.51 14.96 -62.18
N SER A 338 -26.37 14.22 -61.46
CA SER A 338 -27.83 14.47 -61.38
C SER A 338 -28.43 13.84 -60.10
N GLU A 339 -29.58 14.34 -59.64
CA GLU A 339 -30.29 13.89 -58.42
C GLU A 339 -31.42 12.88 -58.69
N VAL A 340 -31.83 12.68 -59.95
CA VAL A 340 -32.89 11.71 -60.32
C VAL A 340 -32.27 10.36 -60.64
N CYS A 341 -32.83 9.29 -60.08
CA CYS A 341 -32.42 7.91 -60.26
C CYS A 341 -33.56 7.03 -60.78
N HIS A 342 -33.23 5.77 -61.04
CA HIS A 342 -34.13 4.77 -61.59
C HIS A 342 -35.21 4.31 -60.58
N THR A 343 -36.48 4.33 -61.00
CA THR A 343 -37.71 4.07 -60.19
C THR A 343 -37.89 2.63 -59.69
N GLN A 344 -36.83 1.81 -59.73
CA GLN A 344 -36.74 0.52 -59.04
C GLN A 344 -35.34 0.21 -58.43
N THR A 345 -34.28 1.01 -58.67
CA THR A 345 -32.89 0.58 -58.34
C THR A 345 -31.92 1.63 -57.78
N GLY A 346 -32.19 2.94 -57.86
CA GLY A 346 -31.52 3.92 -56.98
C GLY A 346 -30.06 4.36 -57.27
N GLN A 347 -29.50 4.12 -58.46
CA GLN A 347 -28.08 4.41 -58.78
C GLN A 347 -27.80 5.87 -59.22
N CYS A 348 -26.60 6.39 -58.91
CA CYS A 348 -26.08 7.72 -59.29
C CYS A 348 -24.79 7.65 -60.15
N GLU A 349 -24.30 8.78 -60.69
CA GLU A 349 -23.22 8.84 -61.69
C GLU A 349 -22.05 9.77 -61.25
N CYS A 350 -20.77 9.31 -61.27
CA CYS A 350 -19.66 9.90 -60.49
C CYS A 350 -18.54 10.66 -61.25
N ARG A 351 -17.83 11.55 -60.56
CA ARG A 351 -16.72 12.42 -61.05
C ARG A 351 -15.29 11.88 -60.75
N PRO A 352 -14.25 12.34 -61.47
CA PRO A 352 -12.91 11.73 -61.43
C PRO A 352 -12.16 11.87 -60.09
N ASN A 353 -11.38 10.83 -59.74
CA ASN A 353 -10.70 10.68 -58.45
C ASN A 353 -11.62 10.72 -57.21
N VAL A 354 -12.92 10.47 -57.46
CA VAL A 354 -13.97 10.28 -56.47
C VAL A 354 -14.74 8.99 -56.82
N GLN A 355 -15.17 8.19 -55.84
CA GLN A 355 -15.84 6.89 -56.05
C GLN A 355 -17.03 6.66 -55.09
N GLY A 356 -17.90 5.70 -55.40
CA GLY A 356 -19.03 5.26 -54.54
C GLY A 356 -20.37 5.15 -55.27
N ARG A 357 -21.40 4.52 -54.67
CA ARG A 357 -22.79 4.58 -55.23
C ARG A 357 -23.32 6.02 -55.27
N ARG A 358 -22.86 6.87 -54.35
CA ARG A 358 -23.22 8.29 -54.25
C ARG A 358 -22.11 9.25 -54.67
N CYS A 359 -20.84 8.80 -54.69
CA CYS A 359 -19.67 9.45 -55.30
C CYS A 359 -18.90 10.41 -54.37
N ASP A 360 -18.16 9.89 -53.38
CA ASP A 360 -17.72 10.62 -52.18
C ASP A 360 -16.28 10.40 -51.65
N GLU A 361 -15.44 9.50 -52.20
CA GLU A 361 -14.10 9.17 -51.60
C GLU A 361 -12.84 9.47 -52.48
N CYS A 362 -11.74 9.97 -51.89
CA CYS A 362 -10.45 10.23 -52.56
C CYS A 362 -9.42 9.08 -52.48
N LYS A 363 -8.31 9.18 -53.23
CA LYS A 363 -7.29 8.12 -53.37
C LYS A 363 -5.98 8.40 -52.59
N PRO A 364 -5.18 7.36 -52.22
CA PRO A 364 -4.06 7.47 -51.25
C PRO A 364 -2.80 8.21 -51.73
N GLU A 365 -1.78 8.23 -50.86
CA GLU A 365 -0.49 8.97 -50.97
C GLU A 365 -0.61 10.50 -50.98
N THR A 366 -1.79 11.02 -50.65
CA THR A 366 -2.07 12.45 -50.77
C THR A 366 -3.10 12.89 -49.70
N PHE A 367 -2.86 14.00 -48.98
CA PHE A 367 -3.82 14.57 -48.02
C PHE A 367 -4.55 15.82 -48.58
N GLY A 368 -5.89 15.90 -48.52
CA GLY A 368 -6.63 17.11 -48.91
C GLY A 368 -7.91 17.03 -49.79
N LEU A 369 -8.81 16.05 -49.59
CA LEU A 369 -10.09 15.92 -50.35
C LEU A 369 -11.03 17.15 -50.27
N GLN A 370 -10.84 18.05 -49.30
CA GLN A 370 -11.66 19.26 -49.09
C GLN A 370 -11.34 20.42 -50.07
N SER A 371 -10.36 20.26 -50.97
CA SER A 371 -10.04 21.27 -51.99
C SER A 371 -10.59 20.86 -53.37
N PRO A 372 -10.94 21.80 -54.27
CA PRO A 372 -11.30 21.49 -55.67
C PRO A 372 -10.11 20.99 -56.52
N ARG A 373 -9.01 20.51 -55.91
CA ARG A 373 -7.75 20.12 -56.56
C ARG A 373 -6.99 18.91 -55.97
N GLY A 374 -7.28 18.43 -54.77
CA GLY A 374 -6.40 17.45 -54.08
C GLY A 374 -5.33 18.10 -53.16
N CYS A 375 -4.04 17.70 -53.22
CA CYS A 375 -3.21 17.36 -52.02
C CYS A 375 -1.64 17.59 -52.10
N VAL A 376 -0.82 17.50 -50.99
CA VAL A 376 0.69 17.77 -50.92
C VAL A 376 1.53 17.19 -49.69
N PRO A 377 2.89 17.39 -49.51
CA PRO A 377 3.78 16.91 -48.38
C PRO A 377 4.85 17.90 -47.71
N CYS A 378 5.89 17.43 -46.93
CA CYS A 378 6.74 18.17 -45.89
C CYS A 378 8.35 18.13 -45.95
N ASN A 379 9.17 18.73 -45.01
CA ASN A 379 10.67 19.03 -45.13
C ASN A 379 11.58 19.31 -43.83
N CYS A 380 12.93 19.04 -43.80
CA CYS A 380 13.88 19.18 -42.61
C CYS A 380 15.30 19.90 -42.76
N ASN A 381 16.26 19.83 -41.78
CA ASN A 381 17.58 20.57 -41.71
C ASN A 381 18.84 19.71 -42.03
N SER A 382 19.99 20.30 -42.41
CA SER A 382 21.15 19.58 -43.01
C SER A 382 22.46 19.42 -42.21
N PHE A 383 22.79 20.21 -41.17
CA PHE A 383 24.20 20.29 -40.68
C PHE A 383 24.50 19.52 -39.40
N GLY A 384 23.62 19.54 -38.40
CA GLY A 384 23.71 18.59 -37.27
C GLY A 384 22.73 17.43 -37.39
N SER A 385 21.90 17.42 -38.44
CA SER A 385 20.82 16.45 -38.62
C SER A 385 21.23 15.27 -39.53
N LYS A 386 20.54 14.13 -39.45
CA LYS A 386 20.85 12.87 -40.15
C LYS A 386 19.98 12.59 -41.40
N SER A 387 18.80 13.20 -41.54
CA SER A 387 17.92 13.04 -42.71
C SER A 387 16.95 14.22 -42.88
N PHE A 388 16.22 14.26 -44.01
CA PHE A 388 15.30 15.34 -44.39
C PHE A 388 13.81 14.96 -44.38
N ASP A 389 13.48 13.69 -44.12
CA ASP A 389 12.10 13.28 -43.88
C ASP A 389 11.63 13.77 -42.52
N CYS A 390 10.33 13.99 -42.38
CA CYS A 390 9.71 14.34 -41.12
C CYS A 390 8.38 13.61 -40.95
N GLU A 391 8.01 13.39 -39.68
CA GLU A 391 6.70 12.89 -39.26
C GLU A 391 5.56 13.79 -39.78
N GLU A 392 4.30 13.37 -39.63
CA GLU A 392 3.10 14.19 -39.93
C GLU A 392 3.07 15.54 -39.15
N SER A 393 3.99 15.72 -38.21
CA SER A 393 4.21 16.90 -37.37
C SER A 393 5.46 17.77 -37.71
N GLY A 394 6.41 17.29 -38.53
CA GLY A 394 7.55 18.11 -39.02
C GLY A 394 8.91 18.10 -38.28
N GLN A 395 9.29 17.03 -37.56
CA GLN A 395 10.53 16.96 -36.72
C GLN A 395 11.74 16.22 -37.37
N CYS A 396 12.99 16.58 -36.98
CA CYS A 396 14.29 16.11 -37.55
C CYS A 396 15.25 15.43 -36.52
N TRP A 397 16.30 14.70 -36.96
CA TRP A 397 17.15 13.76 -36.16
C TRP A 397 18.66 14.12 -36.06
N CYS A 398 19.40 13.96 -34.95
CA CYS A 398 20.74 14.58 -34.72
C CYS A 398 22.05 13.72 -34.65
N GLN A 399 23.22 14.36 -34.78
CA GLN A 399 24.60 13.81 -34.71
C GLN A 399 25.30 13.87 -33.31
N PRO A 400 26.32 13.03 -33.01
CA PRO A 400 26.88 12.86 -31.66
C PRO A 400 27.86 13.97 -31.24
N GLY A 401 27.86 14.31 -29.96
CA GLY A 401 28.58 15.50 -29.45
C GLY A 401 27.93 16.82 -29.88
N VAL A 402 26.71 16.77 -30.44
CA VAL A 402 25.90 17.90 -30.90
C VAL A 402 24.44 17.67 -30.45
N THR A 403 23.70 18.71 -30.06
CA THR A 403 22.28 18.59 -29.62
C THR A 403 21.38 19.73 -30.11
N GLY A 404 20.05 19.56 -30.13
CA GLY A 404 19.03 20.56 -30.55
C GLY A 404 17.97 20.02 -31.53
N LYS A 405 16.75 20.58 -31.62
CA LYS A 405 15.66 20.02 -32.48
C LYS A 405 15.87 20.15 -34.01
N LYS A 406 16.82 20.96 -34.45
CA LYS A 406 17.44 20.93 -35.80
C LYS A 406 18.98 20.76 -35.73
N CYS A 407 19.47 20.45 -34.52
CA CYS A 407 20.79 19.91 -34.15
C CYS A 407 22.00 20.87 -34.29
N ASP A 408 22.54 21.44 -33.20
CA ASP A 408 23.48 22.57 -33.27
C ASP A 408 24.59 22.84 -32.19
N HIS A 409 24.74 22.16 -31.01
CA HIS A 409 25.84 22.50 -30.03
C HIS A 409 26.42 21.39 -29.08
N CYS A 410 27.61 21.62 -28.46
CA CYS A 410 28.56 20.62 -27.87
C CYS A 410 28.65 20.47 -26.32
N ALA A 411 29.45 19.51 -25.79
CA ALA A 411 29.47 19.04 -24.38
C ALA A 411 30.85 19.05 -23.64
N HIS A 412 30.81 18.89 -22.30
CA HIS A 412 31.91 19.09 -21.31
C HIS A 412 32.93 17.93 -21.19
N GLY A 413 34.10 18.21 -20.59
CA GLY A 413 35.29 17.34 -20.63
C GLY A 413 36.10 17.48 -21.91
N TYR A 414 35.57 18.30 -22.83
CA TYR A 414 36.08 18.59 -24.14
C TYR A 414 36.02 20.13 -24.36
N PHE A 415 37.03 20.71 -25.00
CA PHE A 415 37.13 22.13 -25.36
C PHE A 415 37.13 22.32 -26.89
N ASN A 416 36.75 23.51 -27.35
CA ASN A 416 36.70 23.97 -28.75
C ASN A 416 35.69 23.26 -29.69
N PHE A 417 34.46 23.80 -29.79
CA PHE A 417 33.42 23.31 -30.73
C PHE A 417 33.59 23.89 -32.14
N GLN A 418 33.89 23.04 -33.11
CA GLN A 418 33.97 23.38 -34.54
C GLN A 418 33.36 22.26 -35.40
N GLU A 419 33.52 22.31 -36.73
CA GLU A 419 33.05 21.27 -37.66
C GLU A 419 33.73 19.92 -37.33
N GLY A 420 33.03 19.08 -36.54
CA GLY A 420 33.54 17.79 -36.05
C GLY A 420 33.55 17.58 -34.51
N GLY A 421 33.12 18.55 -33.68
CA GLY A 421 32.99 18.34 -32.21
C GLY A 421 34.05 19.06 -31.36
N CYS A 422 34.48 18.44 -30.24
CA CYS A 422 35.29 19.05 -29.15
C CYS A 422 36.45 18.11 -28.64
N THR A 423 37.47 18.57 -27.86
CA THR A 423 38.77 17.85 -27.55
C THR A 423 39.27 17.89 -26.06
N ALA A 424 40.07 16.92 -25.53
CA ALA A 424 40.43 16.76 -24.07
C ALA A 424 41.96 16.84 -23.66
N CYS A 425 42.36 16.65 -22.37
CA CYS A 425 43.69 16.97 -21.75
C CYS A 425 44.43 15.84 -20.92
N ASP A 426 45.75 15.96 -20.60
CA ASP A 426 46.61 14.91 -19.95
C ASP A 426 47.81 15.43 -19.05
N CYS A 427 48.22 14.70 -17.97
CA CYS A 427 49.34 15.03 -17.01
C CYS A 427 49.72 13.91 -15.97
N SER A 428 50.37 12.82 -16.38
CA SER A 428 50.15 11.49 -15.74
C SER A 428 50.88 11.10 -14.44
N HIS A 429 52.04 11.65 -14.06
CA HIS A 429 52.71 11.28 -12.78
C HIS A 429 52.18 12.03 -11.54
N LEU A 430 51.21 12.93 -11.71
CA LEU A 430 50.42 13.55 -10.63
C LEU A 430 48.91 13.59 -10.99
N GLY A 431 48.40 12.53 -11.62
CA GLY A 431 46.95 12.29 -11.73
C GLY A 431 46.19 13.21 -12.69
N ASN A 432 46.80 13.60 -13.80
CA ASN A 432 46.23 14.44 -14.87
C ASN A 432 45.70 15.81 -14.43
N ASN A 433 46.13 16.29 -13.25
CA ASN A 433 45.85 17.64 -12.79
C ASN A 433 46.77 18.66 -13.49
N CYS A 434 46.43 18.98 -14.73
CA CYS A 434 46.96 20.11 -15.47
C CYS A 434 46.19 21.39 -15.11
N ASP A 435 46.90 22.51 -14.91
CA ASP A 435 46.27 23.84 -15.00
C ASP A 435 45.49 23.95 -16.32
N PRO A 436 44.20 24.35 -16.30
CA PRO A 436 43.29 24.25 -17.45
C PRO A 436 43.55 25.25 -18.59
N LYS A 437 44.68 25.96 -18.58
CA LYS A 437 45.26 26.59 -19.78
C LYS A 437 46.74 26.25 -20.03
N THR A 438 47.46 25.65 -19.08
CA THR A 438 48.95 25.56 -19.13
C THR A 438 49.64 24.28 -18.62
N GLY A 439 49.00 23.46 -17.76
CA GLY A 439 49.44 22.10 -17.36
C GLY A 439 50.87 21.84 -16.81
N ARG A 440 51.13 22.02 -15.49
CA ARG A 440 52.43 21.70 -14.85
C ARG A 440 52.36 21.39 -13.33
N CYS A 441 53.31 20.61 -12.76
CA CYS A 441 53.28 20.02 -11.38
C CYS A 441 54.54 20.31 -10.47
N ILE A 442 54.50 20.06 -9.13
CA ILE A 442 55.40 20.68 -8.07
C ILE A 442 55.73 19.73 -6.83
N CYS A 443 56.80 19.98 -6.01
CA CYS A 443 57.29 19.16 -4.85
C CYS A 443 57.52 19.86 -3.44
N PRO A 444 57.68 19.12 -2.28
CA PRO A 444 57.54 19.59 -0.85
C PRO A 444 58.75 19.48 0.20
N PRO A 445 58.59 19.77 1.54
CA PRO A 445 59.68 20.18 2.48
C PRO A 445 59.85 19.48 3.88
N ASN A 446 60.95 19.80 4.60
CA ASN A 446 61.42 19.37 5.96
C ASN A 446 62.40 18.18 6.04
N THR A 447 62.97 17.73 4.94
CA THR A 447 63.97 16.66 4.91
C THR A 447 65.38 17.21 4.83
N ILE A 448 66.32 16.54 5.50
CA ILE A 448 67.75 16.82 5.41
C ILE A 448 68.40 15.77 4.50
N GLY A 449 69.35 16.19 3.66
CA GLY A 449 70.01 15.36 2.65
C GLY A 449 69.43 15.54 1.25
N ASP A 450 70.29 15.46 0.23
CA ASP A 450 70.06 16.02 -1.11
C ASP A 450 69.06 15.25 -1.98
N GLN A 451 68.67 14.05 -1.55
CA GLN A 451 67.57 13.27 -2.09
C GLN A 451 66.28 13.45 -1.26
N CYS A 452 66.21 14.44 -0.38
CA CYS A 452 65.22 14.52 0.70
C CYS A 452 65.24 13.27 1.60
N SER A 453 66.40 12.88 2.16
CA SER A 453 66.63 11.48 2.62
C SER A 453 66.85 11.17 4.13
N GLN A 454 66.86 12.12 5.09
CA GLN A 454 66.98 11.85 6.55
C GLN A 454 66.24 12.85 7.49
N CYS A 455 66.12 12.50 8.79
CA CYS A 455 65.43 13.26 9.87
C CYS A 455 66.33 13.71 11.03
N VAL A 456 65.90 14.76 11.76
CA VAL A 456 66.60 15.42 12.88
C VAL A 456 66.15 14.93 14.28
N PRO A 457 66.87 15.19 15.39
CA PRO A 457 66.45 14.78 16.74
C PRO A 457 65.19 15.50 17.25
N ASN A 458 64.42 14.85 18.13
CA ASN A 458 63.03 15.20 18.40
C ASN A 458 62.22 15.35 17.09
N THR A 459 62.59 14.62 16.02
CA THR A 459 61.81 14.49 14.79
C THR A 459 61.85 13.04 14.31
N TRP A 460 60.87 12.65 13.51
CA TRP A 460 60.59 11.28 13.07
C TRP A 460 60.07 11.27 11.62
N GLY A 461 59.92 10.08 11.04
CA GLY A 461 59.15 9.84 9.83
C GLY A 461 59.74 10.44 8.56
N HIS A 462 60.66 9.71 7.92
CA HIS A 462 61.47 10.18 6.80
C HIS A 462 60.77 10.01 5.42
N SER A 463 60.80 11.04 4.54
CA SER A 463 60.20 10.97 3.18
C SER A 463 60.92 11.74 2.06
N ILE A 464 61.25 11.01 0.97
CA ILE A 464 61.94 11.48 -0.27
C ILE A 464 61.20 12.58 -1.07
N ILE A 465 59.98 12.91 -0.66
CA ILE A 465 59.16 13.98 -1.23
C ILE A 465 58.88 15.02 -0.12
N SER A 466 58.33 14.64 1.04
CA SER A 466 57.65 15.58 1.96
C SER A 466 58.23 15.75 3.36
N GLY A 467 59.51 15.43 3.58
CA GLY A 467 60.20 15.85 4.80
C GLY A 467 60.15 14.93 6.02
N CYS A 468 60.65 15.48 7.13
CA CYS A 468 60.72 14.90 8.47
C CYS A 468 60.02 15.80 9.50
N LYS A 469 59.57 15.25 10.63
CA LYS A 469 58.49 15.86 11.42
C LYS A 469 58.76 15.86 12.93
N ALA A 470 58.63 17.01 13.60
CA ALA A 470 59.00 17.13 15.02
C ALA A 470 58.03 16.43 16.01
N CYS A 471 58.56 15.91 17.12
CA CYS A 471 57.89 15.22 18.23
C CYS A 471 56.96 16.15 19.03
N ASN A 472 57.49 17.11 19.81
CA ASN A 472 56.75 18.11 20.61
C ASN A 472 55.62 17.53 21.51
N CYS A 473 55.90 16.59 22.41
CA CYS A 473 54.90 16.05 23.34
C CYS A 473 54.38 17.10 24.36
N SER A 474 53.21 16.84 24.95
CA SER A 474 52.46 17.73 25.84
C SER A 474 52.97 17.74 27.29
N THR A 475 52.98 18.90 27.93
CA THR A 475 53.27 19.05 29.37
C THR A 475 52.13 18.62 30.30
N VAL A 476 50.89 18.50 29.79
CA VAL A 476 49.69 18.20 30.61
C VAL A 476 49.09 16.84 30.27
N GLY A 477 49.13 16.45 29.00
CA GLY A 477 48.56 15.18 28.53
C GLY A 477 49.56 14.06 28.32
N SER A 478 50.87 14.35 28.17
CA SER A 478 51.92 13.32 28.03
C SER A 478 52.56 12.98 29.36
N LEU A 479 53.05 11.74 29.46
CA LEU A 479 53.88 11.26 30.55
C LEU A 479 55.34 11.72 30.41
N ASP A 480 55.81 11.99 29.18
CA ASP A 480 57.18 12.43 28.86
C ASP A 480 57.28 13.15 27.49
N PHE A 481 58.49 13.62 27.13
CA PHE A 481 58.76 14.41 25.91
C PHE A 481 59.38 13.65 24.72
N GLN A 482 59.62 12.34 24.84
CA GLN A 482 60.34 11.58 23.83
C GLN A 482 59.39 10.71 23.00
N CYS A 483 59.24 11.05 21.73
CA CYS A 483 58.37 10.31 20.82
C CYS A 483 59.08 9.13 20.14
N ASN A 484 58.31 8.10 19.77
CA ASN A 484 58.84 6.93 19.05
C ASN A 484 59.52 7.33 17.72
N ILE A 485 60.75 6.87 17.49
CA ILE A 485 61.58 7.30 16.35
C ILE A 485 61.01 6.96 14.97
N ASN A 486 60.17 5.92 14.88
CA ASN A 486 59.56 5.46 13.62
C ASN A 486 58.12 5.97 13.45
N THR A 487 57.37 6.14 14.55
CA THR A 487 55.92 6.47 14.49
C THR A 487 55.54 7.83 15.06
N GLY A 488 56.46 8.54 15.72
CA GLY A 488 56.23 9.88 16.25
C GLY A 488 55.39 9.96 17.52
N GLN A 489 55.05 8.82 18.13
CA GLN A 489 54.07 8.73 19.21
C GLN A 489 54.69 8.95 20.60
N CYS A 490 54.12 9.86 21.39
CA CYS A 490 54.38 10.10 22.80
C CYS A 490 53.41 9.31 23.70
N ASN A 491 53.76 9.13 24.99
CA ASN A 491 52.96 8.35 25.94
C ASN A 491 51.89 9.22 26.62
N CYS A 492 50.60 8.86 26.59
CA CYS A 492 49.49 9.73 27.01
C CYS A 492 48.71 9.27 28.26
N HIS A 493 48.13 10.21 29.01
CA HIS A 493 47.15 9.95 30.08
C HIS A 493 45.79 9.48 29.51
N PRO A 494 44.94 8.73 30.25
CA PRO A 494 43.75 8.05 29.69
C PRO A 494 42.67 8.93 29.03
N LYS A 495 42.54 10.20 29.42
CA LYS A 495 41.64 11.18 28.78
C LYS A 495 42.27 11.94 27.61
N PHE A 496 43.53 11.69 27.31
CA PHE A 496 44.35 12.38 26.33
C PHE A 496 44.84 11.40 25.26
N ALA A 497 45.02 11.87 24.04
CA ALA A 497 45.40 11.04 22.88
C ALA A 497 46.18 11.85 21.85
N GLY A 498 46.41 11.25 20.68
CA GLY A 498 47.19 11.84 19.60
C GLY A 498 48.69 11.62 19.76
N ALA A 499 49.46 11.86 18.70
CA ALA A 499 50.90 11.62 18.67
C ALA A 499 51.68 12.39 19.75
N LYS A 500 51.09 13.47 20.27
CA LYS A 500 51.72 14.43 21.18
C LYS A 500 51.00 14.56 22.52
N CYS A 501 49.89 13.82 22.73
CA CYS A 501 49.01 13.96 23.89
C CYS A 501 48.50 15.40 24.13
N THR A 502 48.42 16.21 23.07
CA THR A 502 47.80 17.54 23.05
C THR A 502 46.33 17.48 22.61
N GLU A 503 45.80 16.28 22.35
CA GLU A 503 44.43 16.01 21.93
C GLU A 503 43.72 15.23 23.04
N CYS A 504 42.38 15.24 23.03
CA CYS A 504 41.59 14.43 23.96
C CYS A 504 41.34 13.02 23.41
N SER A 505 41.13 12.03 24.27
CA SER A 505 40.79 10.67 23.84
C SER A 505 39.34 10.55 23.38
N ARG A 506 39.04 9.58 22.52
CA ARG A 506 37.72 9.45 21.85
C ARG A 506 36.57 9.45 22.86
N GLY A 507 35.63 10.38 22.69
CA GLY A 507 34.55 10.66 23.64
C GLY A 507 34.80 11.85 24.57
N TYR A 508 35.92 12.57 24.43
CA TYR A 508 36.25 13.79 25.17
C TYR A 508 36.74 14.92 24.23
N TRP A 509 36.57 16.18 24.63
CA TRP A 509 36.97 17.41 23.91
C TRP A 509 37.41 18.51 24.90
N ASN A 510 37.79 19.71 24.44
CA ASN A 510 38.25 20.83 25.29
C ASN A 510 39.58 20.54 26.01
N TYR A 511 40.66 20.27 25.27
CA TYR A 511 42.01 20.23 25.84
C TYR A 511 42.37 21.61 26.43
N PRO A 512 42.94 21.71 27.66
CA PRO A 512 43.56 20.64 28.46
C PRO A 512 42.65 19.94 29.48
N HIS A 513 41.33 20.20 29.48
CA HIS A 513 40.41 19.63 30.48
C HIS A 513 39.85 18.25 30.08
N CYS A 514 39.61 18.02 28.80
CA CYS A 514 39.06 16.78 28.25
C CYS A 514 37.71 16.38 28.90
N ASP A 515 36.72 17.22 28.62
CA ASP A 515 35.31 17.10 29.01
C ASP A 515 34.55 16.11 28.11
N PRO A 516 33.52 15.38 28.58
CA PRO A 516 32.82 14.38 27.75
C PRO A 516 32.03 14.98 26.57
N CYS A 517 32.03 14.30 25.42
CA CYS A 517 31.25 14.69 24.24
C CYS A 517 29.73 14.51 24.38
N ASN A 518 29.28 13.50 25.13
CA ASN A 518 27.86 13.14 25.33
C ASN A 518 27.01 13.03 24.05
N CYS A 519 27.59 12.57 22.93
CA CYS A 519 26.86 12.38 21.67
C CYS A 519 25.69 11.39 21.80
N PHE A 520 24.54 11.73 21.24
CA PHE A 520 23.35 10.90 21.20
C PHE A 520 23.47 9.88 20.05
N LEU A 521 23.70 8.62 20.44
CA LEU A 521 24.03 7.53 19.50
C LEU A 521 23.07 7.40 18.29
N PRO A 522 21.73 7.48 18.43
CA PRO A 522 20.83 7.37 17.28
C PRO A 522 21.10 8.37 16.15
N GLY A 523 21.45 9.60 16.52
CA GLY A 523 21.64 10.72 15.60
C GLY A 523 23.09 11.03 15.22
N THR A 524 24.06 10.39 15.88
CA THR A 524 25.48 10.56 15.60
C THR A 524 25.89 9.64 14.44
N ASP A 525 26.77 10.09 13.56
CA ASP A 525 27.32 9.27 12.47
C ASP A 525 28.07 8.06 13.04
N ASP A 526 27.59 6.86 12.72
CA ASP A 526 28.10 5.57 13.18
C ASP A 526 29.61 5.40 12.87
N ALA A 527 30.12 6.01 11.80
CA ALA A 527 31.56 6.00 11.46
C ALA A 527 32.42 6.75 12.49
N THR A 528 31.85 7.75 13.18
CA THR A 528 32.54 8.53 14.22
C THR A 528 32.47 7.89 15.61
N CYS A 529 31.66 6.85 15.76
CA CYS A 529 31.50 6.07 16.98
C CYS A 529 32.38 4.82 17.01
N ASP A 530 32.74 4.40 18.22
CA ASP A 530 33.41 3.13 18.47
C ASP A 530 32.38 2.01 18.69
N SER A 531 32.51 0.89 17.96
CA SER A 531 31.48 -0.16 17.91
C SER A 531 31.36 -0.94 19.22
N GLU A 532 32.46 -1.12 19.96
CA GLU A 532 32.51 -1.85 21.22
C GLU A 532 32.18 -0.95 22.42
N THR A 533 32.85 0.20 22.54
CA THR A 533 32.72 1.09 23.71
C THR A 533 31.55 2.07 23.62
N LYS A 534 30.91 2.19 22.45
CA LYS A 534 29.80 3.12 22.15
C LYS A 534 30.12 4.59 22.47
N LYS A 535 31.39 4.98 22.35
CA LYS A 535 31.85 6.37 22.48
C LYS A 535 32.11 6.98 21.10
N CYS A 536 31.59 8.18 20.87
CA CYS A 536 31.76 8.90 19.61
C CYS A 536 32.72 10.08 19.76
N ALA A 537 33.45 10.39 18.67
CA ALA A 537 34.27 11.58 18.61
C ALA A 537 33.41 12.84 18.45
N CYS A 538 33.92 13.98 18.92
CA CYS A 538 33.33 15.30 18.71
C CYS A 538 34.43 16.35 18.48
N MET A 539 34.06 17.52 17.95
CA MET A 539 35.02 18.58 17.60
C MET A 539 35.72 19.16 18.85
N ASP A 540 37.05 19.17 18.85
CA ASP A 540 37.90 19.48 20.01
C ASP A 540 37.63 20.82 20.70
N GLN A 541 37.13 21.83 19.98
CA GLN A 541 36.91 23.19 20.48
C GLN A 541 35.46 23.52 20.83
N THR A 542 34.49 22.71 20.37
CA THR A 542 33.05 23.04 20.47
C THR A 542 32.20 21.93 21.06
N GLY A 543 32.74 20.70 21.18
CA GLY A 543 31.98 19.52 21.62
C GLY A 543 30.98 19.03 20.58
N GLN A 544 30.96 19.61 19.37
CA GLN A 544 30.02 19.27 18.31
C GLN A 544 30.28 17.85 17.80
N CYS A 545 29.31 16.97 18.01
CA CYS A 545 29.31 15.61 17.45
C CYS A 545 29.00 15.67 15.94
N THR A 546 29.53 14.71 15.17
CA THR A 546 29.20 14.58 13.74
C THR A 546 27.83 13.93 13.60
N CYS A 547 26.83 14.69 13.17
CA CYS A 547 25.46 14.19 13.08
C CYS A 547 25.18 13.51 11.74
N LYS A 548 24.26 12.54 11.75
CA LYS A 548 23.67 11.97 10.53
C LYS A 548 22.95 13.07 9.74
N VAL A 549 22.80 12.87 8.43
CA VAL A 549 22.44 13.92 7.46
C VAL A 549 21.20 14.75 7.84
N ASN A 550 20.17 14.14 8.43
CA ASN A 550 18.91 14.79 8.79
C ASN A 550 18.82 15.22 10.26
N VAL A 551 19.94 15.24 10.99
CA VAL A 551 20.04 15.48 12.43
C VAL A 551 20.88 16.74 12.70
N GLU A 552 20.56 17.48 13.76
CA GLU A 552 21.29 18.67 14.19
C GLU A 552 21.49 18.70 15.72
N GLY A 553 22.04 19.81 16.24
CA GLY A 553 22.34 19.99 17.66
C GLY A 553 23.76 19.54 18.03
N VAL A 554 24.31 20.08 19.13
CA VAL A 554 25.69 19.81 19.57
C VAL A 554 25.92 18.33 19.85
N HIS A 555 24.91 17.66 20.41
CA HIS A 555 24.95 16.23 20.74
C HIS A 555 24.21 15.35 19.73
N CYS A 556 23.76 15.88 18.57
CA CYS A 556 22.95 15.15 17.59
C CYS A 556 21.64 14.58 18.18
N ASP A 557 21.01 15.36 19.06
CA ASP A 557 19.86 15.00 19.90
C ASP A 557 18.50 15.31 19.27
N ARG A 558 18.47 15.91 18.07
CA ARG A 558 17.26 16.47 17.45
C ARG A 558 17.28 16.36 15.92
N CYS A 559 16.09 16.26 15.34
CA CYS A 559 15.91 16.31 13.89
C CYS A 559 16.07 17.73 13.35
N GLN A 560 16.60 17.85 12.13
CA GLN A 560 16.61 19.11 11.38
C GLN A 560 15.17 19.56 11.02
N PRO A 561 14.93 20.87 10.80
CA PRO A 561 13.67 21.36 10.28
C PRO A 561 13.25 20.63 8.99
N GLY A 562 12.01 20.14 8.96
CA GLY A 562 11.54 19.32 7.83
C GLY A 562 11.86 17.82 7.95
N THR A 563 12.31 17.34 9.10
CA THR A 563 12.57 15.92 9.37
C THR A 563 12.07 15.49 10.76
N PHE A 564 11.81 14.19 10.97
CA PHE A 564 11.22 13.63 12.19
C PHE A 564 11.73 12.19 12.49
N GLY A 565 11.38 11.64 13.65
CA GLY A 565 11.59 10.22 13.95
C GLY A 565 13.07 9.83 14.08
N LEU A 566 13.73 10.34 15.11
CA LEU A 566 15.15 10.12 15.37
C LEU A 566 15.42 8.70 15.86
N ASP A 567 15.85 7.81 14.97
CA ASP A 567 16.01 6.37 15.23
C ASP A 567 17.41 5.86 14.84
N ALA A 568 17.98 4.99 15.67
CA ALA A 568 19.34 4.46 15.46
C ALA A 568 19.46 3.58 14.21
N LYS A 569 18.39 2.88 13.82
CA LYS A 569 18.33 2.08 12.58
C LYS A 569 18.19 2.94 11.33
N ASN A 570 17.82 4.22 11.48
CA ASN A 570 17.73 5.13 10.35
C ASN A 570 19.15 5.61 9.97
N PRO A 571 19.65 5.31 8.76
CA PRO A 571 20.98 5.76 8.33
C PRO A 571 21.08 7.29 8.20
N LEU A 572 19.96 7.98 8.01
CA LEU A 572 19.88 9.44 8.00
C LEU A 572 19.61 10.04 9.39
N GLY A 573 19.38 9.19 10.41
CA GLY A 573 18.97 9.56 11.77
C GLY A 573 17.49 9.93 11.84
N CYS A 574 17.07 10.97 11.12
CA CYS A 574 15.66 11.36 10.97
C CYS A 574 15.16 11.14 9.53
N SER A 575 13.86 10.88 9.38
CA SER A 575 13.17 10.80 8.09
C SER A 575 12.67 12.18 7.69
N SER A 576 12.79 12.57 6.41
CA SER A 576 12.21 13.83 5.92
C SER A 576 10.69 13.81 6.04
N CYS A 577 10.05 14.95 6.30
CA CYS A 577 8.59 15.08 6.20
C CYS A 577 8.16 14.86 4.75
N TYR A 578 7.24 13.94 4.50
CA TYR A 578 6.68 13.69 3.17
C TYR A 578 5.39 14.52 2.96
N CYS A 579 4.44 14.37 3.88
CA CYS A 579 3.19 15.12 3.99
C CYS A 579 2.42 15.34 2.67
N PHE A 580 2.56 14.39 1.72
CA PHE A 580 2.10 14.51 0.33
C PHE A 580 2.43 15.87 -0.33
N GLY A 581 3.55 16.49 0.03
CA GLY A 581 3.99 17.79 -0.47
C GLY A 581 3.19 19.01 0.02
N ALA A 582 2.17 18.83 0.87
CA ALA A 582 1.30 19.92 1.34
C ALA A 582 1.94 20.80 2.43
N THR A 583 2.90 20.25 3.19
CA THR A 583 3.62 20.95 4.26
C THR A 583 4.98 20.30 4.51
N THR A 584 5.94 21.04 5.06
CA THR A 584 7.20 20.48 5.58
C THR A 584 7.20 20.37 7.11
N GLN A 585 6.09 20.70 7.78
CA GLN A 585 5.97 20.65 9.23
C GLN A 585 5.31 19.35 9.66
N CYS A 586 6.12 18.41 10.16
CA CYS A 586 5.65 17.14 10.70
C CYS A 586 6.33 16.79 12.02
N SER A 587 5.83 15.74 12.67
CA SER A 587 6.33 15.19 13.91
C SER A 587 6.15 13.67 13.93
N GLU A 588 6.86 12.97 14.82
CA GLU A 588 6.68 11.53 15.03
C GLU A 588 5.29 11.22 15.59
N ALA A 589 4.65 10.17 15.08
CA ALA A 589 3.32 9.73 15.50
C ALA A 589 3.30 9.15 16.92
N LYS A 590 2.98 9.99 17.90
CA LYS A 590 2.92 9.61 19.32
C LYS A 590 1.71 8.74 19.64
N GLY A 591 1.96 7.51 20.09
CA GLY A 591 0.94 6.61 20.60
C GLY A 591 0.32 5.65 19.57
N LEU A 592 0.80 5.66 18.32
CA LEU A 592 0.50 4.59 17.38
C LEU A 592 1.24 3.30 17.79
N ILE A 593 0.52 2.17 17.71
CA ILE A 593 1.06 0.82 17.93
C ILE A 593 1.10 0.04 16.62
N ARG A 594 2.03 -0.90 16.47
CA ARG A 594 2.00 -1.86 15.36
C ARG A 594 1.00 -2.98 15.65
N ALA A 595 -0.02 -3.09 14.82
CA ALA A 595 -0.98 -4.19 14.77
C ALA A 595 -0.68 -5.10 13.56
N TRP A 596 -1.15 -6.35 13.60
CA TRP A 596 -0.95 -7.32 12.53
C TRP A 596 -2.23 -7.51 11.71
N VAL A 597 -2.18 -7.20 10.41
CA VAL A 597 -3.17 -7.68 9.44
C VAL A 597 -2.77 -9.11 9.05
N SER A 598 -3.57 -10.11 9.38
CA SER A 598 -3.34 -11.52 9.05
C SER A 598 -4.42 -12.06 8.09
N LEU A 599 -4.29 -13.34 7.71
CA LEU A 599 -5.44 -14.09 7.21
C LEU A 599 -6.51 -14.24 8.31
N GLU A 600 -7.77 -14.32 7.90
CA GLU A 600 -8.89 -14.69 8.77
C GLU A 600 -8.98 -16.23 8.89
N PRO A 601 -9.48 -16.80 10.02
CA PRO A 601 -9.56 -18.25 10.21
C PRO A 601 -10.33 -19.00 9.11
N GLU A 602 -11.29 -18.36 8.47
CA GLU A 602 -12.10 -18.90 7.38
C GLU A 602 -11.36 -18.91 6.02
N GLN A 603 -10.30 -18.09 5.86
CA GLN A 603 -9.53 -17.94 4.62
C GLN A 603 -8.53 -19.08 4.41
N THR A 604 -9.07 -20.26 4.17
CA THR A 604 -8.34 -21.53 4.00
C THR A 604 -7.80 -21.76 2.57
N ILE A 605 -8.14 -20.91 1.61
CA ILE A 605 -7.72 -21.03 0.20
C ILE A 605 -7.24 -19.66 -0.30
N LEU A 606 -6.04 -19.61 -0.87
CA LEU A 606 -5.50 -18.45 -1.61
C LEU A 606 -5.37 -18.80 -3.09
N PRO A 607 -5.77 -17.94 -4.04
CA PRO A 607 -5.63 -18.20 -5.45
C PRO A 607 -4.16 -18.06 -5.92
N LEU A 608 -3.78 -18.91 -6.88
CA LEU A 608 -2.54 -18.77 -7.63
C LEU A 608 -2.80 -18.03 -8.95
N VAL A 609 -1.93 -17.09 -9.29
CA VAL A 609 -1.98 -16.28 -10.51
C VAL A 609 -0.66 -16.32 -11.28
N ASP A 610 -0.72 -15.99 -12.57
CA ASP A 610 0.48 -15.64 -13.34
C ASP A 610 0.95 -14.20 -13.05
N GLU A 611 2.20 -13.89 -13.40
CA GLU A 611 2.84 -12.58 -13.13
C GLU A 611 2.09 -11.38 -13.74
N ALA A 612 1.29 -11.62 -14.80
CA ALA A 612 0.48 -10.62 -15.49
C ALA A 612 -0.97 -10.53 -15.00
N LEU A 613 -1.39 -11.38 -14.06
CA LEU A 613 -2.77 -11.54 -13.58
C LEU A 613 -3.80 -11.79 -14.72
N GLN A 614 -3.37 -12.46 -15.80
CA GLN A 614 -4.25 -12.87 -16.90
C GLN A 614 -4.99 -14.18 -16.57
N HIS A 615 -4.37 -15.04 -15.75
CA HIS A 615 -4.91 -16.34 -15.38
C HIS A 615 -4.89 -16.52 -13.87
N THR A 616 -5.93 -17.14 -13.33
CA THR A 616 -6.09 -17.44 -11.90
C THR A 616 -6.64 -18.85 -11.72
N THR A 617 -6.18 -19.57 -10.70
CA THR A 617 -6.75 -20.87 -10.32
C THR A 617 -6.72 -21.10 -8.81
N THR A 618 -7.74 -21.83 -8.35
CA THR A 618 -7.81 -22.43 -7.00
C THR A 618 -7.77 -23.96 -7.05
N LYS A 619 -7.62 -24.57 -8.23
CA LYS A 619 -7.61 -26.02 -8.38
C LYS A 619 -6.33 -26.62 -7.80
N GLY A 620 -6.49 -27.68 -7.00
CA GLY A 620 -5.38 -28.32 -6.31
C GLY A 620 -4.84 -27.53 -5.12
N ILE A 621 -5.55 -26.48 -4.69
CA ILE A 621 -5.24 -25.75 -3.45
C ILE A 621 -6.09 -26.31 -2.32
N ALA A 622 -5.47 -26.62 -1.18
CA ALA A 622 -6.12 -27.19 -0.01
C ALA A 622 -5.43 -26.70 1.28
N PHE A 623 -6.19 -26.61 2.37
CA PHE A 623 -5.65 -26.29 3.69
C PHE A 623 -5.21 -27.55 4.42
N GLN A 624 -4.01 -27.51 5.02
CA GLN A 624 -3.43 -28.55 5.86
C GLN A 624 -2.80 -27.84 7.05
N ASP A 625 -3.58 -27.62 8.12
CA ASP A 625 -3.20 -26.78 9.27
C ASP A 625 -1.74 -27.02 9.73
N PRO A 626 -0.89 -25.98 9.81
CA PRO A 626 -1.17 -24.53 9.64
C PRO A 626 -0.87 -23.96 8.23
N GLU A 627 -0.80 -24.79 7.18
CA GLU A 627 -0.33 -24.41 5.84
C GLU A 627 -1.41 -24.44 4.75
N ILE A 628 -1.40 -23.46 3.83
CA ILE A 628 -2.15 -23.51 2.57
C ILE A 628 -1.24 -24.16 1.51
N VAL A 629 -1.73 -25.23 0.90
CA VAL A 629 -0.96 -26.16 0.06
C VAL A 629 -1.45 -26.12 -1.38
N ALA A 630 -0.56 -25.86 -2.34
CA ALA A 630 -0.81 -26.00 -3.76
C ALA A 630 -0.12 -27.24 -4.35
N ARG A 631 -0.92 -28.10 -4.99
CA ARG A 631 -0.48 -29.25 -5.78
C ARG A 631 -0.26 -28.87 -7.24
N MET A 632 1.00 -28.89 -7.67
CA MET A 632 1.39 -28.30 -8.96
C MET A 632 0.95 -29.13 -10.17
N ASP A 633 0.66 -30.43 -9.99
CA ASP A 633 0.08 -31.30 -11.03
C ASP A 633 -1.35 -30.92 -11.43
N LEU A 634 -2.07 -30.22 -10.54
CA LEU A 634 -3.42 -29.72 -10.76
C LEU A 634 -3.40 -28.25 -11.20
N VAL A 635 -2.57 -27.43 -10.56
CA VAL A 635 -2.37 -26.00 -10.92
C VAL A 635 -1.89 -25.85 -12.37
N SER A 636 -0.95 -26.70 -12.82
CA SER A 636 -0.36 -26.63 -14.17
C SER A 636 -1.34 -26.94 -15.31
N GLN A 637 -2.58 -27.36 -15.00
CA GLN A 637 -3.63 -27.56 -15.99
C GLN A 637 -4.25 -26.24 -16.44
N ASP A 638 -4.34 -25.28 -15.51
CA ASP A 638 -4.89 -23.92 -15.75
C ASP A 638 -3.76 -22.90 -15.99
N LEU A 639 -2.67 -22.95 -15.21
CA LEU A 639 -1.51 -22.06 -15.35
C LEU A 639 -0.37 -22.79 -16.08
N ARG A 640 -0.09 -22.45 -17.34
CA ARG A 640 0.87 -23.20 -18.17
C ARG A 640 2.33 -22.77 -18.10
N PHE A 641 2.61 -21.54 -17.65
CA PHE A 641 3.95 -20.95 -17.71
C PHE A 641 4.34 -20.35 -16.36
N GLU A 642 5.37 -20.93 -15.73
CA GLU A 642 5.97 -20.38 -14.52
C GLU A 642 6.66 -19.02 -14.77
N PRO A 643 6.74 -18.11 -13.78
CA PRO A 643 6.39 -18.28 -12.36
C PRO A 643 4.89 -18.13 -12.04
N PHE A 644 4.45 -18.81 -10.98
CA PHE A 644 3.15 -18.55 -10.34
C PHE A 644 3.34 -17.81 -9.02
N TYR A 645 2.34 -17.04 -8.62
CA TYR A 645 2.32 -16.27 -7.38
C TYR A 645 1.03 -16.53 -6.59
N TRP A 646 1.16 -16.61 -5.27
CA TRP A 646 0.05 -16.47 -4.32
C TRP A 646 -0.42 -15.03 -4.34
N LYS A 647 -1.68 -14.78 -4.72
CA LYS A 647 -2.30 -13.45 -4.55
C LYS A 647 -2.83 -13.32 -3.13
N LEU A 648 -2.44 -12.26 -2.42
CA LEU A 648 -2.97 -11.97 -1.10
C LEU A 648 -4.43 -11.44 -1.20
N PRO A 649 -5.26 -11.68 -0.18
CA PRO A 649 -6.66 -11.26 -0.17
C PRO A 649 -6.83 -9.76 0.14
N GLU A 650 -8.05 -9.27 -0.07
CA GLU A 650 -8.41 -7.84 -0.07
C GLU A 650 -8.06 -7.08 1.22
N GLN A 651 -7.96 -7.73 2.39
CA GLN A 651 -7.54 -7.02 3.60
C GLN A 651 -6.10 -6.49 3.55
N PHE A 652 -5.26 -7.00 2.63
CA PHE A 652 -3.92 -6.47 2.34
C PHE A 652 -3.90 -5.40 1.24
N GLU A 653 -5.01 -5.19 0.54
CA GLU A 653 -5.19 -4.20 -0.55
C GLU A 653 -5.72 -2.85 0.01
N GLY A 654 -5.89 -1.84 -0.85
CA GLY A 654 -6.42 -0.52 -0.48
C GLY A 654 -5.40 0.39 0.25
N LYS A 655 -5.91 1.40 0.97
CA LYS A 655 -5.08 2.38 1.70
C LYS A 655 -4.26 1.71 2.81
N LYS A 656 -2.93 1.66 2.65
CA LYS A 656 -1.98 0.94 3.53
C LYS A 656 -0.72 1.75 3.90
N LEU A 657 -0.79 3.08 3.86
CA LEU A 657 0.29 3.99 4.30
C LEU A 657 0.84 3.66 5.70
N MET A 658 -0.05 3.25 6.61
CA MET A 658 0.32 2.85 7.97
C MET A 658 1.19 1.59 8.05
N ALA A 659 1.34 0.82 6.95
CA ALA A 659 2.32 -0.26 6.86
C ALA A 659 3.77 0.26 6.75
N TYR A 660 4.00 1.54 6.43
CA TYR A 660 5.34 2.08 6.25
C TYR A 660 6.19 1.97 7.53
N GLY A 661 7.41 1.48 7.38
CA GLY A 661 8.32 1.14 8.48
C GLY A 661 7.86 -0.05 9.34
N GLY A 662 6.83 -0.77 8.91
CA GLY A 662 6.42 -2.08 9.43
C GLY A 662 7.06 -3.20 8.62
N LYS A 663 6.45 -4.40 8.67
CA LYS A 663 6.99 -5.61 8.07
C LYS A 663 5.91 -6.51 7.49
N LEU A 664 6.17 -7.10 6.32
CA LEU A 664 5.40 -8.20 5.74
C LEU A 664 6.10 -9.52 6.07
N LYS A 665 5.45 -10.38 6.84
CA LYS A 665 5.91 -11.71 7.23
C LYS A 665 5.11 -12.80 6.51
N TYR A 666 5.80 -13.87 6.16
CA TYR A 666 5.20 -15.11 5.63
C TYR A 666 6.23 -16.24 5.68
N ALA A 667 5.77 -17.49 5.67
CA ALA A 667 6.60 -18.68 5.58
C ALA A 667 6.29 -19.45 4.29
N ILE A 668 7.32 -19.99 3.63
CA ILE A 668 7.20 -20.77 2.40
C ILE A 668 7.93 -22.11 2.52
N TYR A 669 7.30 -23.14 2.00
CA TYR A 669 7.87 -24.47 1.80
C TYR A 669 7.61 -24.91 0.36
N PHE A 670 8.53 -25.64 -0.26
CA PHE A 670 8.30 -26.22 -1.59
C PHE A 670 9.05 -27.54 -1.80
N GLU A 671 8.53 -28.35 -2.72
CA GLU A 671 9.17 -29.58 -3.20
C GLU A 671 9.39 -29.48 -4.72
N ALA A 672 10.64 -29.61 -5.16
CA ALA A 672 11.04 -29.62 -6.57
C ALA A 672 12.13 -30.67 -6.81
N ARG A 673 12.49 -30.91 -8.08
CA ARG A 673 13.55 -31.86 -8.44
C ARG A 673 14.95 -31.25 -8.37
N GLU A 674 15.08 -29.97 -8.71
CA GLU A 674 16.36 -29.24 -8.78
C GLU A 674 16.15 -27.86 -8.12
N GLU A 675 17.17 -27.33 -7.43
CA GLU A 675 17.04 -26.07 -6.66
C GLU A 675 16.88 -24.83 -7.54
N THR A 676 17.43 -24.87 -8.75
CA THR A 676 17.38 -23.79 -9.74
C THR A 676 16.41 -24.13 -10.87
N GLY A 677 15.68 -23.13 -11.36
CA GLY A 677 14.76 -23.27 -12.48
C GLY A 677 14.44 -21.93 -13.13
N VAL A 678 13.45 -21.93 -14.03
CA VAL A 678 13.10 -20.76 -14.85
C VAL A 678 12.68 -19.56 -13.98
N SER A 679 12.03 -19.81 -12.85
CA SER A 679 11.61 -18.79 -11.90
C SER A 679 12.73 -18.24 -11.01
N THR A 680 13.94 -18.80 -10.98
CA THR A 680 14.96 -18.46 -9.96
C THR A 680 15.26 -16.97 -9.87
N TYR A 681 15.38 -16.27 -11.00
CA TYR A 681 15.68 -14.82 -11.06
C TYR A 681 14.45 -13.92 -10.96
N LYS A 682 13.25 -14.48 -10.81
CA LYS A 682 12.01 -13.71 -10.67
C LYS A 682 11.81 -13.19 -9.24
N PRO A 683 11.24 -11.99 -9.06
CA PRO A 683 11.11 -11.34 -7.75
C PRO A 683 10.30 -12.18 -6.77
N GLN A 684 10.62 -12.02 -5.48
CA GLN A 684 9.98 -12.78 -4.40
C GLN A 684 8.62 -12.21 -4.03
N VAL A 685 8.55 -10.87 -3.92
CA VAL A 685 7.32 -10.12 -3.64
C VAL A 685 7.17 -9.06 -4.72
N ILE A 686 5.95 -8.94 -5.26
CA ILE A 686 5.54 -7.89 -6.18
C ILE A 686 4.38 -7.14 -5.53
N ILE A 687 4.48 -5.81 -5.43
CA ILE A 687 3.37 -4.94 -5.02
C ILE A 687 3.06 -4.01 -6.17
N ARG A 688 1.77 -3.90 -6.54
CA ARG A 688 1.27 -2.83 -7.40
C ARG A 688 0.35 -1.93 -6.58
N GLY A 689 0.53 -0.63 -6.71
CA GLY A 689 -0.30 0.36 -6.03
C GLY A 689 -0.08 1.78 -6.57
N GLY A 690 -0.77 2.74 -5.97
CA GLY A 690 -0.86 4.12 -6.43
C GLY A 690 -2.02 4.33 -7.41
N THR A 691 -2.44 5.59 -7.57
CA THR A 691 -3.69 5.96 -8.27
C THR A 691 -3.71 5.61 -9.76
N PRO A 692 -4.89 5.62 -10.43
CA PRO A 692 -4.99 5.27 -11.85
C PRO A 692 -4.04 6.03 -12.80
N SER A 693 -3.61 7.24 -12.42
CA SER A 693 -2.65 8.05 -13.20
C SER A 693 -1.18 7.83 -12.83
N HIS A 694 -0.87 7.27 -11.65
CA HIS A 694 0.49 7.16 -11.10
C HIS A 694 0.83 5.75 -10.56
N ALA A 695 0.05 4.73 -10.92
CA ALA A 695 0.27 3.36 -10.46
C ALA A 695 1.67 2.83 -10.80
N ARG A 696 2.38 2.33 -9.78
CA ARG A 696 3.72 1.72 -9.89
C ARG A 696 3.65 0.23 -9.57
N ILE A 697 4.65 -0.51 -10.05
CA ILE A 697 4.93 -1.88 -9.63
C ILE A 697 6.33 -1.89 -9.03
N ILE A 698 6.44 -2.28 -7.77
CA ILE A 698 7.71 -2.40 -7.03
C ILE A 698 7.94 -3.86 -6.64
N VAL A 699 9.21 -4.24 -6.58
CA VAL A 699 9.62 -5.63 -6.35
C VAL A 699 10.72 -5.77 -5.32
N ARG A 700 10.62 -6.86 -4.56
CA ARG A 700 11.61 -7.29 -3.58
C ARG A 700 12.21 -8.62 -4.02
N HIS A 701 13.54 -8.73 -3.97
CA HIS A 701 14.26 -9.98 -4.19
C HIS A 701 14.85 -10.46 -2.85
N THR A 702 14.67 -11.73 -2.54
CA THR A 702 15.32 -12.39 -1.39
C THR A 702 16.14 -13.58 -1.86
N ALA A 703 16.94 -14.16 -0.97
CA ALA A 703 17.48 -15.50 -1.20
C ALA A 703 16.32 -16.48 -1.47
N ALA A 704 16.53 -17.43 -2.38
CA ALA A 704 15.58 -18.50 -2.63
C ALA A 704 15.58 -19.48 -1.44
N PRO A 705 14.40 -20.03 -1.05
CA PRO A 705 14.32 -21.11 -0.08
C PRO A 705 15.04 -22.38 -0.59
N LEU A 706 15.50 -23.23 0.33
CA LEU A 706 16.04 -24.54 0.01
C LEU A 706 14.90 -25.57 -0.14
N ILE A 707 15.09 -26.58 -1.01
CA ILE A 707 14.08 -27.63 -1.25
C ILE A 707 13.75 -28.34 0.06
N GLY A 708 12.47 -28.51 0.35
CA GLY A 708 12.01 -29.24 1.54
C GLY A 708 12.27 -28.54 2.88
N GLN A 709 12.63 -27.26 2.87
CA GLN A 709 12.83 -26.46 4.08
C GLN A 709 11.81 -25.32 4.20
N LEU A 710 11.05 -25.31 5.31
CA LEU A 710 10.19 -24.17 5.66
C LEU A 710 11.06 -22.94 5.96
N THR A 711 10.95 -21.93 5.09
CA THR A 711 11.74 -20.70 5.15
C THR A 711 10.83 -19.54 5.51
N ARG A 712 11.16 -18.83 6.60
CA ARG A 712 10.44 -17.64 7.05
C ARG A 712 11.07 -16.40 6.45
N HIS A 713 10.24 -15.55 5.86
CA HIS A 713 10.63 -14.27 5.30
C HIS A 713 10.02 -13.14 6.14
N GLU A 714 10.82 -12.10 6.34
CA GLU A 714 10.43 -10.87 7.04
C GLU A 714 10.92 -9.71 6.17
N ILE A 715 9.99 -9.08 5.47
CA ILE A 715 10.25 -8.04 4.47
C ILE A 715 9.97 -6.68 5.10
N GLU A 716 10.97 -5.81 5.19
CA GLU A 716 10.77 -4.45 5.68
C GLU A 716 9.95 -3.62 4.67
N MET A 717 8.92 -2.96 5.19
CA MET A 717 8.04 -2.07 4.42
C MET A 717 8.61 -0.65 4.40
N THR A 718 9.85 -0.51 3.94
CA THR A 718 10.48 0.78 3.62
C THR A 718 11.04 0.73 2.21
N GLU A 719 11.35 1.87 1.61
CA GLU A 719 11.91 1.96 0.25
C GLU A 719 13.27 1.27 0.08
N ARG A 720 13.95 0.99 1.20
CA ARG A 720 15.25 0.31 1.24
C ARG A 720 15.12 -1.12 0.73
N GLU A 721 16.01 -1.50 -0.19
CA GLU A 721 16.06 -2.81 -0.85
C GLU A 721 14.91 -3.18 -1.80
N TRP A 722 13.96 -2.28 -2.05
CA TRP A 722 12.96 -2.42 -3.11
C TRP A 722 13.46 -1.80 -4.42
N LYS A 723 13.03 -2.35 -5.56
CA LYS A 723 13.36 -1.87 -6.91
C LYS A 723 12.08 -1.68 -7.75
N TYR A 724 12.15 -0.86 -8.80
CA TYR A 724 11.06 -0.77 -9.76
C TYR A 724 11.01 -2.04 -10.63
N TYR A 725 9.81 -2.47 -11.01
CA TYR A 725 9.63 -3.58 -11.93
C TYR A 725 10.11 -3.22 -13.34
N GLY A 726 10.99 -4.06 -13.92
CA GLY A 726 11.51 -3.88 -15.28
C GLY A 726 12.82 -3.08 -15.39
N ASP A 727 13.36 -2.53 -14.30
CA ASP A 727 14.68 -1.88 -14.30
C ASP A 727 15.81 -2.87 -14.68
N ASP A 728 16.81 -2.41 -15.45
CA ASP A 728 17.99 -3.21 -15.80
C ASP A 728 18.74 -3.63 -14.51
N PRO A 729 18.98 -4.93 -14.27
CA PRO A 729 19.74 -5.41 -13.11
C PRO A 729 21.11 -4.74 -12.91
N ARG A 730 21.70 -4.17 -13.97
CA ARG A 730 22.99 -3.46 -13.98
C ARG A 730 22.88 -2.01 -13.50
N VAL A 731 21.70 -1.39 -13.59
CA VAL A 731 21.43 -0.01 -13.16
C VAL A 731 20.46 -0.06 -11.98
N SER A 732 20.96 -0.53 -10.85
CA SER A 732 20.15 -0.80 -9.65
C SER A 732 19.69 0.48 -8.94
N ARG A 733 18.68 1.16 -9.49
CA ARG A 733 17.96 2.23 -8.78
C ARG A 733 17.09 1.63 -7.68
N THR A 734 17.24 2.12 -6.45
CA THR A 734 16.28 1.82 -5.36
C THR A 734 15.02 2.65 -5.54
N VAL A 735 13.88 2.13 -5.10
CA VAL A 735 12.62 2.90 -5.08
C VAL A 735 12.81 4.16 -4.22
N THR A 736 12.20 5.28 -4.61
CA THR A 736 12.21 6.50 -3.80
C THR A 736 11.20 6.38 -2.66
N ARG A 737 11.40 7.09 -1.54
CA ARG A 737 10.41 7.08 -0.44
C ARG A 737 9.05 7.61 -0.90
N GLU A 738 9.03 8.54 -1.84
CA GLU A 738 7.81 9.07 -2.49
C GLU A 738 7.08 7.98 -3.29
N ASP A 739 7.71 7.35 -4.29
CA ASP A 739 7.08 6.27 -5.07
C ASP A 739 6.66 5.08 -4.17
N PHE A 740 7.39 4.80 -3.08
CA PHE A 740 7.04 3.74 -2.15
C PHE A 740 5.79 4.08 -1.32
N LEU A 741 5.68 5.32 -0.83
CA LEU A 741 4.48 5.80 -0.13
C LEU A 741 3.28 5.92 -1.07
N ASP A 742 3.47 6.31 -2.34
CA ASP A 742 2.41 6.30 -3.35
C ASP A 742 1.90 4.87 -3.63
N VAL A 743 2.77 3.86 -3.64
CA VAL A 743 2.33 2.45 -3.73
C VAL A 743 1.51 2.04 -2.50
N LEU A 744 1.89 2.48 -1.30
CA LEU A 744 1.13 2.23 -0.07
C LEU A 744 -0.12 3.10 0.08
N TYR A 745 -0.26 4.19 -0.68
CA TYR A 745 -1.43 5.05 -0.68
C TYR A 745 -2.68 4.27 -1.09
N ASP A 746 -2.56 3.39 -2.08
CA ASP A 746 -3.62 2.49 -2.53
C ASP A 746 -3.02 1.23 -3.17
N ILE A 747 -2.97 0.12 -2.43
CA ILE A 747 -2.42 -1.15 -2.93
C ILE A 747 -3.47 -1.87 -3.77
N HIS A 748 -3.19 -2.07 -5.06
CA HIS A 748 -4.05 -2.85 -5.95
C HIS A 748 -3.92 -4.36 -5.76
N TYR A 749 -2.71 -4.85 -5.44
CA TYR A 749 -2.44 -6.25 -5.08
C TYR A 749 -1.04 -6.44 -4.49
N ILE A 750 -0.90 -7.50 -3.70
CA ILE A 750 0.39 -8.07 -3.28
C ILE A 750 0.47 -9.51 -3.77
N LEU A 751 1.59 -9.85 -4.42
CA LEU A 751 1.91 -11.19 -4.90
C LEU A 751 3.13 -11.74 -4.18
N ILE A 752 3.05 -12.97 -3.68
CA ILE A 752 4.18 -13.72 -3.11
C ILE A 752 4.48 -14.92 -4.00
N LYS A 753 5.74 -15.08 -4.43
CA LYS A 753 6.17 -16.13 -5.35
C LYS A 753 5.83 -17.53 -4.82
N ALA A 754 5.25 -18.37 -5.68
CA ALA A 754 4.86 -19.73 -5.34
C ALA A 754 5.80 -20.79 -5.92
N THR A 755 6.41 -20.54 -7.10
CA THR A 755 7.26 -21.54 -7.77
C THR A 755 8.76 -21.30 -7.61
N TYR A 756 9.48 -22.38 -7.33
CA TYR A 756 10.92 -22.43 -7.06
C TYR A 756 11.48 -23.74 -7.63
N GLY A 757 12.75 -23.71 -8.03
CA GLY A 757 13.42 -24.87 -8.60
C GLY A 757 12.86 -25.29 -9.96
N ASN A 758 13.21 -26.50 -10.37
CA ASN A 758 12.74 -27.12 -11.62
C ASN A 758 11.85 -28.34 -11.31
N VAL A 759 10.79 -28.52 -12.11
CA VAL A 759 9.78 -29.58 -11.93
C VAL A 759 9.20 -29.56 -10.50
N ILE A 760 8.59 -28.44 -10.13
CA ILE A 760 7.94 -28.27 -8.83
C ILE A 760 6.73 -29.22 -8.70
N ARG A 761 6.60 -29.86 -7.52
CA ARG A 761 5.49 -30.75 -7.16
C ARG A 761 4.49 -30.09 -6.23
N GLN A 762 5.00 -29.34 -5.26
CA GLN A 762 4.21 -28.74 -4.21
C GLN A 762 4.80 -27.39 -3.82
N SER A 763 3.94 -26.42 -3.51
CA SER A 763 4.29 -25.20 -2.78
C SER A 763 3.32 -25.03 -1.63
N ARG A 764 3.78 -24.44 -0.53
CA ARG A 764 2.97 -24.18 0.65
C ARG A 764 3.30 -22.80 1.20
N ILE A 765 2.30 -22.13 1.74
CA ILE A 765 2.43 -20.81 2.36
C ILE A 765 1.66 -20.77 3.70
N SER A 766 2.25 -20.12 4.69
CA SER A 766 1.69 -19.96 6.04
C SER A 766 2.22 -18.68 6.70
N GLU A 767 1.78 -18.38 7.93
CA GLU A 767 2.25 -17.24 8.74
C GLU A 767 2.15 -15.85 8.06
N ILE A 768 1.25 -15.70 7.07
CA ILE A 768 1.07 -14.45 6.31
C ILE A 768 0.51 -13.37 7.22
N SER A 769 1.27 -12.29 7.41
CA SER A 769 0.87 -11.15 8.23
C SER A 769 1.64 -9.87 7.85
N MET A 770 1.01 -8.70 8.04
CA MET A 770 1.60 -7.39 7.73
C MET A 770 1.42 -6.43 8.91
N GLU A 771 2.50 -5.82 9.39
CA GLU A 771 2.43 -4.78 10.42
C GLU A 771 1.84 -3.49 9.85
N VAL A 772 0.82 -2.95 10.49
CA VAL A 772 0.24 -1.63 10.23
C VAL A 772 0.23 -0.80 11.52
N ALA A 773 0.40 0.52 11.43
CA ALA A 773 0.28 1.42 12.56
C ALA A 773 -1.20 1.78 12.83
N GLU A 774 -1.69 1.53 14.04
CA GLU A 774 -3.07 1.84 14.45
C GLU A 774 -3.10 2.72 15.69
N GLN A 775 -4.19 3.49 15.83
CA GLN A 775 -4.45 4.37 16.96
C GLN A 775 -5.51 3.76 17.89
N TRP A 776 -5.32 3.89 19.21
CA TRP A 776 -6.37 3.61 20.18
C TRP A 776 -7.43 4.72 20.17
N HIS A 777 -8.65 4.36 19.80
CA HIS A 777 -9.81 5.25 19.85
C HIS A 777 -10.43 5.31 21.25
N THR A 778 -10.91 6.48 21.66
CA THR A 778 -11.68 6.69 22.89
C THR A 778 -13.17 6.79 22.57
N VAL A 779 -13.90 5.70 22.81
CA VAL A 779 -15.35 5.64 22.65
C VAL A 779 -16.04 5.82 24.01
N ARG A 780 -16.98 6.75 24.09
CA ARG A 780 -17.88 6.96 25.23
C ARG A 780 -19.32 6.96 24.76
N ALA A 781 -20.12 6.00 25.22
CA ALA A 781 -21.57 6.01 25.05
C ALA A 781 -22.25 6.42 26.36
N ASN A 782 -23.10 7.46 26.32
CA ASN A 782 -23.96 7.85 27.44
C ASN A 782 -25.40 7.45 27.11
N LYS A 783 -26.11 6.91 28.11
CA LYS A 783 -27.53 6.51 28.01
C LYS A 783 -28.30 7.29 29.07
N ILE A 784 -29.29 8.09 28.66
CA ILE A 784 -29.95 9.09 29.53
C ILE A 784 -31.46 9.11 29.24
N LYS A 785 -32.26 8.27 29.91
CA LYS A 785 -33.74 8.21 29.84
C LYS A 785 -34.33 8.00 28.44
N HIS A 786 -34.51 9.09 27.70
CA HIS A 786 -35.07 9.17 26.35
C HIS A 786 -34.03 9.61 25.30
N ARG A 787 -32.77 9.79 25.70
CA ARG A 787 -31.64 10.21 24.84
C ARG A 787 -30.48 9.22 24.95
N ILE A 788 -29.79 9.01 23.83
CA ILE A 788 -28.51 8.31 23.74
C ILE A 788 -27.49 9.25 23.08
N GLU A 789 -26.29 9.30 23.63
CA GLU A 789 -25.15 10.05 23.09
C GLU A 789 -24.01 9.07 22.81
N LEU A 790 -23.36 9.19 21.67
CA LEU A 790 -22.13 8.48 21.36
C LEU A 790 -21.04 9.51 21.04
N THR A 791 -19.93 9.45 21.77
CA THR A 791 -18.74 10.28 21.54
C THR A 791 -17.58 9.37 21.11
N VAL A 792 -16.98 9.65 19.96
CA VAL A 792 -15.76 8.97 19.48
C VAL A 792 -14.68 10.03 19.29
N ASP A 793 -13.58 9.91 20.04
CA ASP A 793 -12.44 10.84 20.03
C ASP A 793 -12.82 12.33 20.21
N GLY A 794 -13.89 12.58 20.95
CA GLY A 794 -14.44 13.91 21.20
C GLY A 794 -15.58 14.34 20.27
N ASN A 795 -15.77 13.68 19.12
CA ASN A 795 -16.89 13.93 18.21
C ASN A 795 -18.15 13.27 18.75
N GLN A 796 -19.19 14.06 19.05
CA GLN A 796 -20.44 13.59 19.65
C GLN A 796 -21.60 13.58 18.65
N VAL A 797 -22.34 12.47 18.61
CA VAL A 797 -23.66 12.35 17.98
C VAL A 797 -24.70 12.01 19.05
N GLU A 798 -25.93 12.52 18.92
CA GLU A 798 -27.04 12.20 19.82
C GLU A 798 -28.29 11.75 19.07
N ALA A 799 -29.07 10.87 19.70
CA ALA A 799 -30.38 10.43 19.23
C ALA A 799 -31.39 10.55 20.38
N GLN A 800 -32.55 11.15 20.09
CA GLN A 800 -33.58 11.44 21.08
C GLN A 800 -34.93 10.84 20.67
N SER A 801 -35.63 10.20 21.61
CA SER A 801 -36.99 9.70 21.38
C SER A 801 -37.98 10.86 21.22
N PRO A 802 -38.94 10.79 20.27
CA PRO A 802 -40.02 11.76 20.14
C PRO A 802 -40.95 11.86 21.37
N ASN A 803 -40.88 10.89 22.29
CA ASN A 803 -41.62 10.91 23.55
C ASN A 803 -40.67 11.20 24.74
N PRO A 804 -40.68 12.41 25.31
CA PRO A 804 -39.80 12.78 26.43
C PRO A 804 -40.05 12.00 27.73
N ALA A 805 -41.20 11.36 27.86
CA ALA A 805 -41.53 10.50 29.00
C ALA A 805 -41.07 9.04 28.81
N SER A 806 -40.52 8.69 27.64
CA SER A 806 -40.05 7.33 27.38
C SER A 806 -38.81 7.00 28.21
N THR A 807 -38.91 5.97 29.04
CA THR A 807 -37.76 5.33 29.70
C THR A 807 -37.18 4.18 28.87
N SER A 808 -37.47 4.10 27.57
CA SER A 808 -37.02 2.99 26.71
C SER A 808 -35.49 2.88 26.59
N ALA A 809 -34.74 3.95 26.89
CA ALA A 809 -33.28 3.87 26.99
C ALA A 809 -32.80 3.57 28.43
N ASP A 810 -33.66 3.54 29.45
CA ASP A 810 -33.30 3.00 30.78
C ASP A 810 -33.73 1.53 30.87
N THR A 811 -32.78 0.60 30.69
CA THR A 811 -33.01 -0.83 30.92
C THR A 811 -32.25 -1.34 32.13
N ASN A 812 -32.77 -2.40 32.75
CA ASN A 812 -32.10 -3.17 33.79
C ASN A 812 -31.32 -4.38 33.24
N ASP A 813 -31.34 -4.61 31.93
CA ASP A 813 -30.64 -5.72 31.28
C ASP A 813 -29.11 -5.62 31.44
N PRO A 814 -28.38 -6.75 31.38
CA PRO A 814 -26.91 -6.75 31.37
C PRO A 814 -26.33 -5.95 30.20
N VAL A 815 -25.21 -5.27 30.45
CA VAL A 815 -24.40 -4.66 29.39
C VAL A 815 -23.42 -5.71 28.86
N PHE A 816 -23.59 -6.09 27.60
CA PHE A 816 -22.65 -6.97 26.90
C PHE A 816 -21.61 -6.14 26.13
N VAL A 817 -20.36 -6.61 26.08
CA VAL A 817 -19.22 -5.91 25.47
C VAL A 817 -18.42 -6.92 24.65
N GLY A 818 -18.14 -6.61 23.38
CA GLY A 818 -17.48 -7.52 22.43
C GLY A 818 -18.42 -8.45 21.64
N GLY A 819 -19.72 -8.46 21.95
CA GLY A 819 -20.74 -9.29 21.31
C GLY A 819 -21.92 -9.53 22.27
N PHE A 820 -22.98 -10.19 21.81
CA PHE A 820 -24.09 -10.66 22.66
C PHE A 820 -24.25 -12.19 22.47
N PRO A 821 -24.75 -12.95 23.47
CA PRO A 821 -24.90 -14.41 23.35
C PRO A 821 -25.96 -14.85 22.33
N ASP A 822 -25.77 -16.02 21.73
CA ASP A 822 -26.77 -16.65 20.87
C ASP A 822 -28.11 -16.89 21.58
N GLY A 823 -29.22 -16.72 20.84
CA GLY A 823 -30.58 -16.89 21.34
C GLY A 823 -31.18 -15.69 22.09
N LEU A 824 -30.46 -14.56 22.20
CA LEU A 824 -30.96 -13.34 22.84
C LEU A 824 -31.80 -12.50 21.86
N ASN A 825 -33.09 -12.32 22.15
CA ASN A 825 -34.00 -11.54 21.31
C ASN A 825 -33.63 -10.04 21.34
N GLN A 826 -33.12 -9.52 20.23
CA GLN A 826 -32.82 -8.10 20.06
C GLN A 826 -34.10 -7.29 19.77
N PHE A 827 -34.41 -6.32 20.63
CA PHE A 827 -35.47 -5.34 20.40
C PHE A 827 -34.88 -4.05 19.81
N GLY A 828 -34.61 -4.05 18.50
CA GLY A 828 -34.03 -2.90 17.79
C GLY A 828 -33.62 -3.24 16.36
N LEU A 829 -32.90 -2.32 15.71
CA LEU A 829 -32.24 -2.58 14.43
C LEU A 829 -31.09 -3.57 14.65
N THR A 830 -31.19 -4.78 14.08
CA THR A 830 -30.08 -5.72 14.00
C THR A 830 -28.97 -5.18 13.10
N ILE A 831 -27.73 -5.23 13.58
CA ILE A 831 -26.54 -4.95 12.78
C ILE A 831 -26.29 -6.10 11.81
N ASN A 832 -26.32 -5.81 10.51
CA ASN A 832 -26.03 -6.79 9.45
C ASN A 832 -24.53 -7.09 9.30
N VAL A 833 -23.66 -6.24 9.85
CA VAL A 833 -22.20 -6.39 9.81
C VAL A 833 -21.65 -6.20 11.24
N PRO A 834 -20.91 -7.17 11.79
CA PRO A 834 -20.31 -7.03 13.12
C PRO A 834 -19.10 -6.08 13.06
N PHE A 835 -18.98 -5.18 14.04
CA PHE A 835 -17.77 -4.38 14.22
C PHE A 835 -16.63 -5.26 14.75
N ARG A 836 -15.57 -5.45 13.97
CA ARG A 836 -14.35 -6.16 14.37
C ARG A 836 -13.31 -5.13 14.85
N GLY A 837 -12.81 -5.30 16.07
CA GLY A 837 -11.81 -4.43 16.68
C GLY A 837 -11.56 -4.77 18.15
N CYS A 838 -10.45 -4.27 18.71
CA CYS A 838 -10.04 -4.60 20.07
C CYS A 838 -10.41 -3.52 21.09
N ILE A 839 -10.77 -3.95 22.31
CA ILE A 839 -11.09 -3.07 23.43
C ILE A 839 -10.02 -3.28 24.51
N ARG A 840 -9.16 -2.29 24.72
CA ARG A 840 -8.08 -2.35 25.72
C ARG A 840 -8.57 -2.06 27.14
N SER A 841 -9.40 -1.03 27.28
CA SER A 841 -9.87 -0.52 28.57
C SER A 841 -11.33 -0.10 28.46
N LEU A 842 -12.14 -0.54 29.42
CA LEU A 842 -13.56 -0.24 29.52
C LEU A 842 -13.85 0.42 30.87
N LYS A 843 -14.67 1.47 30.85
CA LYS A 843 -15.14 2.16 32.06
C LYS A 843 -16.67 2.27 32.03
N LEU A 844 -17.34 1.46 32.83
CA LEU A 844 -18.79 1.47 32.98
C LEU A 844 -19.18 2.27 34.23
N THR A 845 -20.12 3.21 34.08
CA THR A 845 -20.61 4.05 35.18
C THR A 845 -22.14 4.00 35.21
N LYS A 846 -22.74 3.65 36.35
CA LYS A 846 -24.21 3.61 36.54
C LYS A 846 -24.63 4.68 37.54
N GLY A 847 -25.33 5.71 37.07
CA GLY A 847 -25.76 6.84 37.91
C GLY A 847 -24.58 7.53 38.59
N THR A 848 -24.72 7.81 39.90
CA THR A 848 -23.67 8.37 40.76
C THR A 848 -22.77 7.32 41.42
N GLY A 849 -22.85 6.05 40.99
CA GLY A 849 -22.05 4.96 41.54
C GLY A 849 -20.56 5.06 41.19
N LYS A 850 -19.72 4.35 41.96
CA LYS A 850 -18.29 4.21 41.64
C LYS A 850 -18.15 3.50 40.28
N PRO A 851 -17.32 4.01 39.34
CA PRO A 851 -17.14 3.38 38.05
C PRO A 851 -16.49 2.00 38.18
N LEU A 852 -16.96 1.06 37.36
CA LEU A 852 -16.32 -0.23 37.12
C LEU A 852 -15.31 -0.04 35.98
N GLU A 853 -14.03 -0.25 36.28
CA GLU A 853 -12.94 -0.17 35.31
C GLU A 853 -12.41 -1.58 35.04
N VAL A 854 -12.42 -1.98 33.77
CA VAL A 854 -11.98 -3.28 33.29
C VAL A 854 -10.84 -3.06 32.30
N ASN A 855 -9.67 -3.62 32.60
CA ASN A 855 -8.53 -3.64 31.69
C ASN A 855 -8.46 -5.02 31.03
N PHE A 856 -8.80 -5.10 29.75
CA PHE A 856 -8.87 -6.38 29.02
C PHE A 856 -7.50 -6.94 28.64
N VAL A 857 -6.39 -6.22 28.88
CA VAL A 857 -5.04 -6.82 28.89
C VAL A 857 -4.93 -7.90 29.98
N LYS A 858 -5.80 -7.84 31.01
CA LYS A 858 -5.95 -8.85 32.06
C LYS A 858 -7.16 -9.77 31.82
N ALA A 859 -7.67 -9.87 30.60
CA ALA A 859 -8.86 -10.68 30.27
C ALA A 859 -8.75 -12.14 30.75
N LEU A 860 -7.57 -12.75 30.63
CA LEU A 860 -7.27 -14.11 31.11
C LEU A 860 -7.38 -14.29 32.63
N GLU A 861 -7.33 -13.19 33.41
CA GLU A 861 -7.52 -13.20 34.87
C GLU A 861 -9.02 -13.09 35.27
N LEU A 862 -9.92 -12.84 34.31
CA LEU A 862 -11.35 -12.59 34.55
C LEU A 862 -12.20 -13.85 34.32
N ARG A 863 -12.99 -14.26 35.32
CA ARG A 863 -13.93 -15.38 35.19
C ARG A 863 -14.95 -15.11 34.08
N GLY A 864 -15.10 -16.06 33.16
CA GLY A 864 -16.10 -16.04 32.09
C GLY A 864 -15.64 -15.34 30.80
N VAL A 865 -14.36 -14.98 30.67
CA VAL A 865 -13.81 -14.38 29.44
C VAL A 865 -13.02 -15.43 28.66
N GLN A 866 -13.37 -15.62 27.39
CA GLN A 866 -12.58 -16.38 26.41
C GLN A 866 -11.91 -15.39 25.44
N PRO A 867 -10.57 -15.40 25.29
CA PRO A 867 -9.89 -14.59 24.28
C PRO A 867 -9.99 -15.29 22.91
N VAL A 868 -10.76 -14.71 21.98
CA VAL A 868 -11.03 -15.33 20.67
C VAL A 868 -10.25 -14.67 19.52
N SER A 869 -9.85 -13.38 19.63
CA SER A 869 -9.42 -12.63 18.43
C SER A 869 -8.53 -11.38 18.61
N CYS A 870 -8.12 -11.00 19.83
CA CYS A 870 -7.23 -9.83 20.03
C CYS A 870 -5.81 -10.26 20.42
N PRO A 871 -4.76 -9.57 19.93
CA PRO A 871 -3.38 -9.91 20.24
C PRO A 871 -3.09 -9.76 21.74
N ALA A 872 -2.37 -10.75 22.28
CA ALA A 872 -1.86 -10.80 23.64
C ALA A 872 -0.48 -10.13 23.76
#